data_AF-A0A936LP25-F1
#
_entry.id   AF-A0A936LP25-F1
#
_cell.length_a   1.000
_cell.length_b   1.000
_cell.length_c   1.000
_cell.angle_alpha   90.00
_cell.angle_beta   90.00
_cell.angle_gamma   90.00
#
_symmetry.space_group_name_H-M   'P 1'
#
loop_
_entity.id
_entity.type
_entity.pdbx_description
1 polymer ?
#
loop_
_entity_poly.entity_id
_entity_poly.type
_entity_poly.pdbx_seq_one_letter_code
_entity_poly.pdbx_strand_id
1 'polypeptide(L)'
;MQTAVSDGAGGWYIGGAFTEVGGLPRLRLAHILSDGSVGPWAPTANNTVFTMLMHAGALYIGGGFGLVNGVPRPRIATLDPATGSLGSWGSTQTVSPPTVIFAMALAGGKIYLGGSISSLTISAIPYTRNNLMALDAATGAIDPWAPTASHAVTKLIASASEVYVAGDFTSLNGTARNYCGALDATTGTLLPWDPSPNLSTTKTVSSLVLHTDRIFLGGSFTQLAGLPANRLAAVDLTTGAIHPTTVPTPDASVSALALDPSGTTLFAAGSFLSMAGQDRRCMAAIDIATGSVTSLDIRHSPGTLTLTCSGTGLFNGGSFLSSGGRSRTNIAVLDGTTGVAVPTQPNVAFNAGVRAIACAQGMWYVGGDFSSPTPHLLAIDQTSGTLDTWNPAANGSVRALAVDGSSIYAAGDFTNIGGQPRNGLAELSLLSNINIATAWDPAPDGTVRALQLDASHVYAGGAFNNIGGAGHRGVASLDRSTALAEAIAYDLDITGSCNALALLNSELYIAGDFTTINGVAANRIGIVDATTGTLSANLGSSVVDGPVTAITLQSSLLFLCGNFSMVNGQLRNGVAALDPSSGGLNSFDPALTGGIAETVHGASDHLFIGGGFTGFNGFPGRSHAVYGACTGSEWFIDADGDGYGAPETLMLACEAPPGTIDTGEDCDDTDPLLYVGAECDDGDPYSEFDAIDPDCDCTGKFYGIEARLFLNGPYVSNMGLMRDDLRTASLLPLEEPYSALGYVHHAQGGGETIAPSVLSVTGNDAVVDWVFLEVRDQSEPSQVIATRSGLLQRDGDVVDLDGVSPVRLYVPSGQYHLAIRHRNHLGVMTAGTHLFTIGTLVSVHFDLPATATYGSNAQRDVSGVHTLWSGDVNGNGQVKYAGGGNDRDPILVTIGGTVPTATVNGYLSADCTLDGVVKYAGGNNDRDHILQTVGGTVPTAVRNAQLP
;
A
#
# COMPACT_ATOMS: atom_id res chain seq x y z
N MET A 1 -1.49 -4.40 31.25
CA MET A 1 -0.47 -5.46 31.09
C MET A 1 0.68 -5.21 32.06
N GLN A 2 1.35 -6.23 32.60
CA GLN A 2 2.49 -6.10 33.55
C GLN A 2 3.77 -6.79 33.03
N THR A 3 3.65 -7.80 32.18
CA THR A 3 4.77 -8.59 31.65
C THR A 3 4.40 -9.20 30.29
N ALA A 4 5.39 -9.46 29.44
CA ALA A 4 5.27 -10.14 28.16
C ALA A 4 6.48 -11.05 27.94
N VAL A 5 6.29 -12.10 27.14
CA VAL A 5 7.39 -12.90 26.58
C VAL A 5 7.04 -13.31 25.15
N SER A 6 8.01 -13.25 24.24
CA SER A 6 7.80 -13.66 22.85
C SER A 6 7.46 -15.15 22.76
N ASP A 7 6.63 -15.52 21.78
CA ASP A 7 6.34 -16.91 21.44
C ASP A 7 7.34 -17.54 20.45
N GLY A 8 8.27 -16.74 19.91
CA GLY A 8 9.26 -17.18 18.92
C GLY A 8 8.75 -17.23 17.47
N ALA A 9 7.50 -16.85 17.21
CA ALA A 9 6.85 -16.88 15.89
C ALA A 9 6.27 -15.50 15.49
N GLY A 10 6.73 -14.42 16.12
CA GLY A 10 6.26 -13.05 15.89
C GLY A 10 5.13 -12.59 16.83
N GLY A 11 4.59 -13.49 17.66
CA GLY A 11 3.58 -13.19 18.67
C GLY A 11 4.13 -13.12 20.10
N TRP A 12 3.23 -12.97 21.07
CA TRP A 12 3.54 -12.68 22.48
C TRP A 12 2.56 -13.31 23.47
N TYR A 13 3.08 -13.95 24.51
CA TYR A 13 2.30 -14.23 25.72
C TYR A 13 2.36 -13.02 26.66
N ILE A 14 1.20 -12.60 27.17
CA ILE A 14 1.06 -11.43 28.04
C ILE A 14 0.45 -11.80 29.40
N GLY A 15 0.92 -11.13 30.45
CA GLY A 15 0.46 -11.31 31.83
C GLY A 15 0.19 -9.98 32.53
N GLY A 16 -0.77 -9.94 33.45
CA GLY A 16 -1.03 -8.73 34.21
C GLY A 16 -2.30 -8.71 35.03
N ALA A 17 -2.86 -7.51 35.21
CA ALA A 17 -4.07 -7.26 35.99
C ALA A 17 -5.37 -7.15 35.16
N PHE A 18 -5.31 -7.51 33.88
CA PHE A 18 -6.44 -7.38 32.94
C PHE A 18 -7.45 -8.52 33.11
N THR A 19 -8.68 -8.25 32.66
CA THR A 19 -9.79 -9.22 32.60
C THR A 19 -10.28 -9.45 31.17
N GLU A 20 -9.80 -8.67 30.21
CA GLU A 20 -10.19 -8.69 28.80
C GLU A 20 -9.03 -8.20 27.93
N VAL A 21 -8.91 -8.74 26.71
CA VAL A 21 -7.95 -8.32 25.67
C VAL A 21 -8.62 -8.48 24.31
N GLY A 22 -8.61 -7.43 23.47
CA GLY A 22 -9.20 -7.47 22.13
C GLY A 22 -10.68 -7.85 22.10
N GLY A 23 -11.47 -7.41 23.09
CA GLY A 23 -12.89 -7.77 23.23
C GLY A 23 -13.15 -9.18 23.79
N LEU A 24 -12.12 -10.00 23.96
CA LEU A 24 -12.25 -11.38 24.45
C LEU A 24 -11.91 -11.46 25.95
N PRO A 25 -12.71 -12.20 26.75
CA PRO A 25 -12.40 -12.45 28.16
C PRO A 25 -11.04 -13.15 28.32
N ARG A 26 -10.12 -12.53 29.06
CA ARG A 26 -8.77 -13.04 29.33
C ARG A 26 -8.41 -12.71 30.78
N LEU A 27 -8.44 -13.72 31.65
CA LEU A 27 -8.23 -13.50 33.10
C LEU A 27 -6.75 -13.56 33.44
N ARG A 28 -6.09 -12.40 33.32
CA ARG A 28 -4.69 -12.12 33.70
C ARG A 28 -3.62 -12.72 32.78
N LEU A 29 -3.98 -13.55 31.80
CA LEU A 29 -3.11 -14.18 30.80
C LEU A 29 -3.76 -14.15 29.40
N ALA A 30 -2.99 -13.90 28.35
CA ALA A 30 -3.42 -14.02 26.95
C ALA A 30 -2.23 -14.29 26.00
N HIS A 31 -2.53 -14.75 24.79
CA HIS A 31 -1.57 -14.89 23.68
C HIS A 31 -2.01 -14.01 22.51
N ILE A 32 -1.09 -13.18 22.03
CA ILE A 32 -1.26 -12.32 20.87
C ILE A 32 -0.48 -12.97 19.72
N LEU A 33 -1.15 -13.21 18.59
CA LEU A 33 -0.55 -13.82 17.41
C LEU A 33 0.31 -12.79 16.65
N SER A 34 1.08 -13.27 15.67
CA SER A 34 1.96 -12.42 14.85
C SER A 34 1.21 -11.38 14.01
N ASP A 35 -0.05 -11.63 13.69
CA ASP A 35 -0.97 -10.70 13.01
C ASP A 35 -1.61 -9.67 13.97
N GLY A 36 -1.27 -9.71 15.27
CA GLY A 36 -1.81 -8.83 16.31
C GLY A 36 -3.17 -9.25 16.87
N SER A 37 -3.78 -10.33 16.35
CA SER A 37 -5.04 -10.86 16.87
C SER A 37 -4.86 -11.62 18.20
N VAL A 38 -5.94 -11.80 18.95
CA VAL A 38 -5.90 -12.55 20.23
C VAL A 38 -6.18 -14.02 19.96
N GLY A 39 -5.17 -14.87 20.16
CA GLY A 39 -5.26 -16.31 19.92
C GLY A 39 -6.18 -17.06 20.89
N PRO A 40 -6.51 -18.34 20.63
CA PRO A 40 -7.44 -19.13 21.43
C PRO A 40 -6.89 -19.55 22.81
N TRP A 41 -5.60 -19.36 23.07
CA TRP A 41 -4.96 -19.67 24.34
C TRP A 41 -5.49 -18.77 25.48
N ALA A 42 -6.14 -19.38 26.48
CA ALA A 42 -6.88 -18.66 27.52
C ALA A 42 -6.82 -19.28 28.95
N PRO A 43 -5.63 -19.56 29.51
CA PRO A 43 -5.50 -19.94 30.91
C PRO A 43 -5.87 -18.78 31.85
N THR A 44 -6.11 -19.09 33.12
CA THR A 44 -6.63 -18.15 34.11
C THR A 44 -5.76 -18.11 35.36
N ALA A 45 -5.55 -16.92 35.91
CA ALA A 45 -4.96 -16.73 37.24
C ALA A 45 -5.88 -15.86 38.11
N ASN A 46 -6.03 -16.20 39.40
CA ASN A 46 -6.98 -15.50 40.28
C ASN A 46 -6.46 -14.18 40.87
N ASN A 47 -5.23 -13.79 40.56
CA ASN A 47 -4.65 -12.51 40.92
C ASN A 47 -3.58 -12.13 39.89
N THR A 48 -3.00 -10.94 40.01
CA THR A 48 -2.03 -10.38 39.07
C THR A 48 -0.82 -11.28 38.85
N VAL A 49 -0.50 -11.51 37.57
CA VAL A 49 0.78 -12.07 37.10
C VAL A 49 1.75 -10.90 36.90
N PHE A 50 2.88 -10.91 37.59
CA PHE A 50 3.87 -9.82 37.58
C PHE A 50 5.08 -10.10 36.70
N THR A 51 5.39 -11.37 36.43
CA THR A 51 6.59 -11.77 35.67
C THR A 51 6.38 -13.10 34.95
N MET A 52 7.00 -13.25 33.78
CA MET A 52 6.92 -14.44 32.93
C MET A 52 8.30 -14.76 32.33
N LEU A 53 8.61 -16.04 32.07
CA LEU A 53 9.77 -16.46 31.29
C LEU A 53 9.45 -17.73 30.49
N MET A 54 10.06 -17.88 29.31
CA MET A 54 9.98 -19.09 28.50
C MET A 54 11.26 -19.90 28.67
N HIS A 55 11.17 -21.19 29.01
CA HIS A 55 12.32 -22.08 29.10
C HIS A 55 11.95 -23.53 28.83
N ALA A 56 12.76 -24.24 28.04
CA ALA A 56 12.62 -25.68 27.76
C ALA A 56 11.20 -26.09 27.33
N GLY A 57 10.53 -25.27 26.53
CA GLY A 57 9.17 -25.52 26.03
C GLY A 57 8.04 -25.25 27.05
N ALA A 58 8.35 -24.64 28.20
CA ALA A 58 7.37 -24.27 29.22
C ALA A 58 7.36 -22.76 29.50
N LEU A 59 6.17 -22.22 29.75
CA LEU A 59 5.94 -20.84 30.15
C LEU A 59 5.81 -20.76 31.68
N TYR A 60 6.77 -20.13 32.35
CA TYR A 60 6.71 -19.93 33.80
C TYR A 60 6.07 -18.59 34.10
N ILE A 61 5.23 -18.57 35.13
CA ILE A 61 4.51 -17.38 35.58
C ILE A 61 4.78 -17.15 37.07
N GLY A 62 5.00 -15.89 37.44
CA GLY A 62 5.22 -15.44 38.81
C GLY A 62 4.31 -14.27 39.16
N GLY A 63 3.74 -14.25 40.37
CA GLY A 63 2.83 -13.16 40.75
C GLY A 63 2.23 -13.25 42.14
N GLY A 64 1.07 -12.59 42.32
CA GLY A 64 0.28 -12.57 43.56
C GLY A 64 -0.83 -13.63 43.62
N PHE A 65 -0.90 -14.52 42.62
CA PHE A 65 -1.97 -15.50 42.47
C PHE A 65 -1.83 -16.68 43.44
N GLY A 66 -2.97 -17.25 43.83
CA GLY A 66 -3.08 -18.49 44.61
C GLY A 66 -3.55 -19.69 43.78
N LEU A 67 -4.26 -19.42 42.67
CA LEU A 67 -4.85 -20.41 41.78
C LEU A 67 -4.48 -20.11 40.33
N VAL A 68 -4.18 -21.16 39.57
CA VAL A 68 -4.00 -21.13 38.12
C VAL A 68 -4.87 -22.24 37.52
N ASN A 69 -5.74 -21.90 36.57
CA ASN A 69 -6.76 -22.81 36.01
C ASN A 69 -7.58 -23.53 37.11
N GLY A 70 -7.91 -22.80 38.19
CA GLY A 70 -8.64 -23.33 39.35
C GLY A 70 -7.84 -24.23 40.28
N VAL A 71 -6.59 -24.57 39.95
CA VAL A 71 -5.71 -25.45 40.74
C VAL A 71 -4.81 -24.62 41.66
N PRO A 72 -4.65 -25.00 42.96
CA PRO A 72 -3.68 -24.38 43.86
C PRO A 72 -2.25 -24.37 43.31
N ARG A 73 -1.78 -23.16 43.03
CA ARG A 73 -0.42 -22.82 42.57
C ARG A 73 -0.06 -21.46 43.14
N PRO A 74 0.36 -21.39 44.42
CA PRO A 74 0.64 -20.11 45.03
C PRO A 74 1.93 -19.50 44.45
N ARG A 75 1.77 -18.31 43.85
CA ARG A 75 2.83 -17.37 43.43
C ARG A 75 3.68 -17.77 42.23
N ILE A 76 3.90 -19.06 41.99
CA ILE A 76 4.68 -19.55 40.84
C ILE A 76 4.00 -20.77 40.20
N ALA A 77 4.02 -20.87 38.88
CA ALA A 77 3.50 -21.99 38.11
C ALA A 77 4.16 -22.10 36.74
N THR A 78 3.99 -23.25 36.09
CA THR A 78 4.31 -23.43 34.66
C THR A 78 3.05 -23.76 33.87
N LEU A 79 3.01 -23.29 32.62
CA LEU A 79 1.97 -23.52 31.64
C LEU A 79 2.60 -24.06 30.36
N ASP A 80 1.86 -24.92 29.68
CA ASP A 80 2.15 -25.32 28.31
C ASP A 80 1.87 -24.13 27.37
N PRO A 81 2.84 -23.68 26.56
CA PRO A 81 2.65 -22.56 25.64
C PRO A 81 1.60 -22.82 24.57
N ALA A 82 1.45 -24.07 24.09
CA ALA A 82 0.50 -24.41 23.06
C ALA A 82 -0.93 -24.56 23.61
N THR A 83 -1.09 -25.18 24.78
CA THR A 83 -2.43 -25.55 25.28
C THR A 83 -2.91 -24.72 26.47
N GLY A 84 -2.01 -24.04 27.18
CA GLY A 84 -2.32 -23.35 28.44
C GLY A 84 -2.56 -24.31 29.60
N SER A 85 -2.23 -25.60 29.43
CA SER A 85 -2.35 -26.62 30.47
C SER A 85 -1.29 -26.43 31.55
N LEU A 86 -1.63 -26.77 32.78
CA LEU A 86 -0.73 -26.59 33.93
C LEU A 86 0.37 -27.67 33.93
N GLY A 87 1.63 -27.23 34.05
CA GLY A 87 2.78 -28.13 34.16
C GLY A 87 2.91 -28.78 35.55
N SER A 88 3.68 -29.87 35.59
CA SER A 88 4.03 -30.61 36.82
C SER A 88 5.23 -30.03 37.57
N TRP A 89 6.00 -29.14 36.93
CA TRP A 89 7.14 -28.46 37.55
C TRP A 89 6.74 -27.76 38.85
N GLY A 90 7.43 -28.08 39.95
CA GLY A 90 7.20 -27.44 41.25
C GLY A 90 5.85 -27.72 41.92
N SER A 91 5.10 -28.75 41.51
CA SER A 91 3.75 -29.04 42.02
C SER A 91 3.64 -29.32 43.54
N THR A 92 4.77 -29.45 44.23
CA THR A 92 4.89 -29.66 45.68
C THR A 92 5.35 -28.41 46.46
N GLN A 93 5.49 -27.26 45.80
CA GLN A 93 5.95 -26.02 46.44
C GLN A 93 4.79 -25.12 46.85
N THR A 94 4.77 -24.75 48.12
CA THR A 94 3.81 -23.77 48.64
C THR A 94 4.57 -22.55 49.17
N VAL A 95 4.60 -21.49 48.36
CA VAL A 95 5.06 -20.17 48.81
C VAL A 95 3.93 -19.55 49.65
N SER A 96 4.10 -19.54 50.98
CA SER A 96 3.04 -19.08 51.88
C SER A 96 2.85 -17.55 51.81
N PRO A 97 1.60 -17.04 51.79
CA PRO A 97 1.29 -15.61 51.96
C PRO A 97 1.92 -15.04 53.25
N PRO A 98 2.30 -13.75 53.29
CA PRO A 98 1.94 -12.65 52.38
C PRO A 98 2.84 -12.51 51.14
N THR A 99 3.66 -13.52 50.82
CA THR A 99 4.67 -13.46 49.76
C THR A 99 4.13 -13.06 48.38
N VAL A 100 4.87 -12.26 47.61
CA VAL A 100 4.59 -11.93 46.20
C VAL A 100 5.89 -12.04 45.39
N ILE A 101 5.85 -12.70 44.22
CA ILE A 101 6.98 -12.76 43.29
C ILE A 101 6.83 -11.61 42.28
N PHE A 102 7.82 -10.73 42.23
CA PHE A 102 7.84 -9.57 41.33
C PHE A 102 8.78 -9.76 40.14
N ALA A 103 9.81 -10.59 40.28
CA ALA A 103 10.82 -10.81 39.24
C ALA A 103 11.31 -12.26 39.18
N MET A 104 11.59 -12.72 37.96
CA MET A 104 12.29 -13.97 37.68
C MET A 104 13.43 -13.72 36.68
N ALA A 105 14.56 -14.42 36.85
CA ALA A 105 15.64 -14.45 35.87
C ALA A 105 16.22 -15.86 35.76
N LEU A 106 16.53 -16.31 34.55
CA LEU A 106 17.07 -17.65 34.29
C LEU A 106 18.56 -17.54 33.90
N ALA A 107 19.44 -18.25 34.62
CA ALA A 107 20.83 -18.44 34.21
C ALA A 107 21.45 -19.66 34.88
N GLY A 108 22.44 -20.29 34.23
CA GLY A 108 23.21 -21.39 34.83
C GLY A 108 22.37 -22.59 35.29
N GLY A 109 21.23 -22.84 34.65
CA GLY A 109 20.29 -23.89 35.06
C GLY A 109 19.43 -23.55 36.29
N LYS A 110 19.43 -22.29 36.75
CA LYS A 110 18.66 -21.81 37.91
C LYS A 110 17.68 -20.71 37.51
N ILE A 111 16.53 -20.70 38.19
CA ILE A 111 15.56 -19.59 38.18
C ILE A 111 15.74 -18.80 39.48
N TYR A 112 16.27 -17.59 39.37
CA TYR A 112 16.39 -16.63 40.47
C TYR A 112 15.09 -15.87 40.65
N LEU A 113 14.64 -15.71 41.89
CA LEU A 113 13.37 -15.09 42.25
C LEU A 113 13.59 -13.91 43.18
N GLY A 114 12.91 -12.81 42.86
CA GLY A 114 12.88 -11.57 43.64
C GLY A 114 11.44 -11.22 44.00
N GLY A 115 11.22 -10.82 45.25
CA GLY A 115 9.88 -10.46 45.69
C GLY A 115 9.83 -9.92 47.11
N SER A 116 8.61 -9.85 47.66
CA SER A 116 8.40 -9.73 49.11
C SER A 116 8.38 -11.14 49.72
N ILE A 117 9.53 -11.79 49.81
CA ILE A 117 9.65 -13.21 50.21
C ILE A 117 10.07 -13.27 51.67
N SER A 118 9.30 -13.99 52.50
CA SER A 118 9.63 -14.19 53.93
C SER A 118 9.87 -15.66 54.29
N SER A 119 9.11 -16.58 53.70
CA SER A 119 9.28 -18.03 53.92
C SER A 119 8.66 -18.86 52.79
N LEU A 120 9.23 -20.04 52.55
CA LEU A 120 8.76 -21.04 51.59
C LEU A 120 8.60 -22.38 52.31
N THR A 121 7.62 -23.19 51.92
CA THR A 121 7.52 -24.58 52.39
C THR A 121 7.59 -25.54 51.22
N ILE A 122 8.48 -26.53 51.31
CA ILE A 122 8.57 -27.66 50.36
C ILE A 122 8.39 -28.95 51.13
N SER A 123 7.44 -29.78 50.73
CA SER A 123 7.14 -31.06 51.39
C SER A 123 7.00 -30.91 52.93
N ALA A 124 6.31 -29.86 53.36
CA ALA A 124 6.12 -29.47 54.77
C ALA A 124 7.37 -28.97 55.54
N ILE A 125 8.53 -28.80 54.89
CA ILE A 125 9.74 -28.21 55.50
C ILE A 125 9.81 -26.70 55.22
N PRO A 126 9.86 -25.83 56.25
CA PRO A 126 9.98 -24.39 56.07
C PRO A 126 11.43 -23.96 55.79
N TYR A 127 11.59 -23.07 54.82
CA TYR A 127 12.83 -22.38 54.48
C TYR A 127 12.61 -20.88 54.65
N THR A 128 13.46 -20.22 55.44
CA THR A 128 13.47 -18.75 55.52
C THR A 128 14.28 -18.18 54.36
N ARG A 129 13.70 -17.22 53.65
CA ARG A 129 14.32 -16.48 52.54
C ARG A 129 13.90 -15.03 52.70
N ASN A 130 14.85 -14.10 52.59
CA ASN A 130 14.60 -12.67 52.79
C ASN A 130 14.67 -11.96 51.44
N ASN A 131 13.54 -11.96 50.73
CA ASN A 131 13.28 -11.28 49.45
C ASN A 131 14.02 -11.83 48.21
N LEU A 132 14.95 -12.77 48.38
CA LEU A 132 15.71 -13.43 47.30
C LEU A 132 15.79 -14.95 47.51
N MET A 133 15.71 -15.71 46.42
CA MET A 133 15.98 -17.16 46.39
C MET A 133 16.28 -17.64 44.96
N ALA A 134 16.74 -18.89 44.81
CA ALA A 134 16.83 -19.54 43.52
C ALA A 134 16.23 -20.96 43.56
N LEU A 135 15.78 -21.42 42.40
CA LEU A 135 15.25 -22.76 42.15
C LEU A 135 16.04 -23.40 41.01
N ASP A 136 16.20 -24.71 41.02
CA ASP A 136 16.67 -25.47 39.88
C ASP A 136 15.63 -25.38 38.74
N ALA A 137 16.06 -24.98 37.53
CA ALA A 137 15.15 -24.70 36.43
C ALA A 137 14.47 -25.97 35.89
N ALA A 138 15.11 -27.13 35.98
CA ALA A 138 14.60 -28.39 35.45
C ALA A 138 13.62 -29.09 36.43
N THR A 139 13.97 -29.12 37.71
CA THR A 139 13.24 -29.87 38.74
C THR A 139 12.36 -29.00 39.62
N GLY A 140 12.66 -27.70 39.67
CA GLY A 140 12.07 -26.74 40.58
C GLY A 140 12.70 -26.76 41.97
N ALA A 141 13.56 -27.71 42.33
CA ALA A 141 14.10 -27.84 43.69
C ALA A 141 14.74 -26.54 44.22
N ILE A 142 14.62 -26.25 45.52
CA ILE A 142 15.29 -25.08 46.12
C ILE A 142 16.81 -25.20 45.98
N ASP A 143 17.43 -24.12 45.52
CA ASP A 143 18.87 -23.99 45.49
C ASP A 143 19.42 -23.43 46.83
N PRO A 144 20.65 -23.81 47.23
CA PRO A 144 21.32 -23.26 48.41
C PRO A 144 21.58 -21.75 48.36
N TRP A 145 21.51 -21.11 47.19
CA TRP A 145 21.65 -19.67 47.02
C TRP A 145 20.59 -18.91 47.84
N ALA A 146 21.03 -18.28 48.94
CA ALA A 146 20.15 -17.66 49.94
C ALA A 146 20.66 -16.28 50.45
N PRO A 147 20.94 -15.32 49.55
CA PRO A 147 21.25 -13.94 49.95
C PRO A 147 20.04 -13.25 50.58
N THR A 148 20.30 -12.13 51.25
CA THR A 148 19.27 -11.38 52.01
C THR A 148 19.20 -9.93 51.57
N ALA A 149 17.98 -9.42 51.34
CA ALA A 149 17.73 -8.00 51.11
C ALA A 149 16.73 -7.47 52.16
N SER A 150 16.94 -6.24 52.65
CA SER A 150 16.11 -5.69 53.74
C SER A 150 14.64 -5.46 53.37
N HIS A 151 14.34 -5.26 52.09
CA HIS A 151 12.98 -5.07 51.55
C HIS A 151 12.85 -5.77 50.19
N ALA A 152 11.68 -5.61 49.56
CA ALA A 152 11.30 -6.31 48.34
C ALA A 152 12.30 -6.08 47.20
N VAL A 153 12.61 -7.16 46.47
CA VAL A 153 13.33 -7.11 45.19
C VAL A 153 12.31 -7.18 44.06
N THR A 154 12.31 -6.19 43.18
CA THR A 154 11.27 -6.00 42.15
C THR A 154 11.77 -6.25 40.73
N LYS A 155 13.10 -6.37 40.54
CA LYS A 155 13.78 -6.67 39.28
C LYS A 155 15.03 -7.51 39.52
N LEU A 156 15.33 -8.40 38.57
CA LEU A 156 16.49 -9.27 38.55
C LEU A 156 17.04 -9.39 37.13
N ILE A 157 18.36 -9.47 36.99
CA ILE A 157 19.05 -9.90 35.77
C ILE A 157 20.09 -10.92 36.21
N ALA A 158 20.19 -12.05 35.52
CA ALA A 158 21.13 -13.11 35.86
C ALA A 158 21.99 -13.50 34.66
N SER A 159 23.27 -13.73 34.91
CA SER A 159 24.24 -14.37 34.02
C SER A 159 24.75 -15.66 34.67
N ALA A 160 25.64 -16.39 34.00
CA ALA A 160 26.24 -17.60 34.57
C ALA A 160 27.10 -17.31 35.82
N SER A 161 27.58 -16.06 35.99
CA SER A 161 28.48 -15.66 37.08
C SER A 161 27.84 -14.70 38.08
N GLU A 162 26.89 -13.86 37.67
CA GLU A 162 26.41 -12.73 38.47
C GLU A 162 24.89 -12.59 38.44
N VAL A 163 24.31 -12.10 39.54
CA VAL A 163 22.90 -11.74 39.66
C VAL A 163 22.80 -10.29 40.11
N TYR A 164 22.30 -9.44 39.24
CA TYR A 164 22.00 -8.04 39.53
C TYR A 164 20.58 -7.92 40.04
N VAL A 165 20.41 -7.23 41.16
CA VAL A 165 19.12 -7.09 41.85
C VAL A 165 18.75 -5.62 41.97
N ALA A 166 17.47 -5.29 41.84
CA ALA A 166 16.93 -3.97 42.20
C ALA A 166 15.59 -4.06 42.90
N GLY A 167 15.31 -3.07 43.76
CA GLY A 167 14.05 -2.94 44.48
C GLY A 167 14.10 -1.91 45.58
N ASP A 168 13.29 -2.10 46.61
CA ASP A 168 13.07 -1.12 47.69
C ASP A 168 14.04 -1.32 48.88
N PHE A 169 15.03 -2.22 48.75
CA PHE A 169 15.96 -2.55 49.82
C PHE A 169 17.03 -1.46 50.05
N THR A 170 17.54 -1.41 51.28
CA THR A 170 18.62 -0.49 51.71
C THR A 170 19.87 -1.22 52.21
N SER A 171 19.78 -2.55 52.35
CA SER A 171 20.93 -3.41 52.60
C SER A 171 20.80 -4.72 51.85
N LEU A 172 21.96 -5.26 51.45
CA LEU A 172 22.13 -6.53 50.76
C LEU A 172 23.22 -7.34 51.48
N ASN A 173 22.90 -8.55 51.93
CA ASN A 173 23.72 -9.37 52.81
C ASN A 173 24.21 -8.63 54.07
N GLY A 174 23.36 -7.76 54.63
CA GLY A 174 23.66 -6.97 55.83
C GLY A 174 24.54 -5.74 55.60
N THR A 175 25.15 -5.60 54.43
CA THR A 175 25.93 -4.42 54.03
C THR A 175 25.01 -3.35 53.46
N ALA A 176 25.27 -2.07 53.77
CA ALA A 176 24.56 -0.95 53.15
C ALA A 176 24.73 -1.00 51.63
N ARG A 177 23.62 -1.16 50.92
CA ARG A 177 23.56 -1.31 49.46
C ARG A 177 22.17 -0.85 49.07
N ASN A 178 22.07 0.39 48.63
CA ASN A 178 20.78 1.02 48.40
C ASN A 178 20.23 0.59 47.04
N TYR A 179 19.06 -0.04 47.03
CA TYR A 179 18.14 -0.23 45.90
C TYR A 179 18.62 -1.02 44.69
N CYS A 180 19.91 -1.19 44.47
CA CYS A 180 20.50 -2.06 43.48
C CYS A 180 21.87 -2.60 43.95
N GLY A 181 22.21 -3.82 43.52
CA GLY A 181 23.49 -4.44 43.84
C GLY A 181 23.72 -5.72 43.03
N ALA A 182 24.92 -6.29 43.11
CA ALA A 182 25.26 -7.54 42.44
C ALA A 182 25.68 -8.63 43.44
N LEU A 183 25.34 -9.87 43.10
CA LEU A 183 25.62 -11.06 43.87
C LEU A 183 26.28 -12.10 42.97
N ASP A 184 27.17 -12.91 43.53
CA ASP A 184 27.71 -14.08 42.82
C ASP A 184 26.59 -15.10 42.56
N ALA A 185 26.44 -15.54 41.31
CA ALA A 185 25.34 -16.41 40.87
C ALA A 185 25.41 -17.82 41.49
N THR A 186 26.59 -18.26 41.92
CA THR A 186 26.80 -19.59 42.49
C THR A 186 26.62 -19.57 44.02
N THR A 187 27.23 -18.60 44.68
CA THR A 187 27.40 -18.55 46.15
C THR A 187 26.47 -17.57 46.85
N GLY A 188 25.94 -16.57 46.13
CA GLY A 188 25.14 -15.49 46.71
C GLY A 188 25.95 -14.49 47.53
N THR A 189 27.27 -14.50 47.39
CA THR A 189 28.17 -13.53 48.02
C THR A 189 27.99 -12.13 47.40
N LEU A 190 28.12 -11.08 48.22
CA LEU A 190 27.97 -9.70 47.76
C LEU A 190 29.19 -9.28 46.92
N LEU A 191 28.95 -8.79 45.70
CA LEU A 191 29.99 -8.31 44.80
C LEU A 191 30.28 -6.81 44.98
N PRO A 192 31.47 -6.32 44.55
CA PRO A 192 31.85 -4.92 44.70
C PRO A 192 30.93 -3.91 43.98
N TRP A 193 30.20 -4.32 42.94
CA TRP A 193 29.35 -3.45 42.11
C TRP A 193 28.29 -2.69 42.95
N ASP A 194 28.47 -1.38 43.08
CA ASP A 194 27.66 -0.51 43.96
C ASP A 194 27.38 0.88 43.32
N PRO A 195 26.23 1.05 42.64
CA PRO A 195 25.84 2.34 42.09
C PRO A 195 25.38 3.35 43.15
N SER A 196 25.06 2.89 44.36
CA SER A 196 24.63 3.71 45.49
C SER A 196 23.63 4.85 45.17
N PRO A 197 22.42 4.57 44.65
CA PRO A 197 21.37 5.58 44.53
C PRO A 197 21.01 6.22 45.89
N ASN A 198 20.67 7.51 45.89
CA ASN A 198 20.29 8.23 47.11
C ASN A 198 18.95 7.76 47.68
N LEU A 199 18.81 7.81 49.00
CA LEU A 199 17.57 7.46 49.71
C LEU A 199 16.42 8.40 49.32
N SER A 200 15.26 7.83 48.98
CA SER A 200 14.03 8.58 48.67
C SER A 200 12.78 7.81 49.12
N THR A 201 11.70 8.54 49.37
CA THR A 201 10.44 8.05 49.95
C THR A 201 9.51 7.39 48.93
N THR A 202 9.82 7.40 47.63
CA THR A 202 8.86 7.07 46.53
C THR A 202 9.29 5.94 45.59
N LYS A 203 10.16 5.02 46.05
CA LYS A 203 10.78 3.91 45.28
C LYS A 203 11.82 4.39 44.27
N THR A 204 13.03 3.85 44.32
CA THR A 204 14.20 4.51 43.71
C THR A 204 14.78 3.79 42.51
N VAL A 205 14.83 2.45 42.41
CA VAL A 205 15.15 1.76 41.14
C VAL A 205 13.98 0.84 40.77
N SER A 206 13.21 1.25 39.75
CA SER A 206 12.00 0.56 39.27
C SER A 206 12.27 -0.36 38.08
N SER A 207 13.37 -0.14 37.36
CA SER A 207 13.76 -0.93 36.18
C SER A 207 15.27 -1.08 36.05
N LEU A 208 15.70 -2.24 35.56
CA LEU A 208 17.06 -2.58 35.18
C LEU A 208 17.04 -3.20 33.78
N VAL A 209 17.95 -2.81 32.89
CA VAL A 209 18.20 -3.54 31.64
C VAL A 209 19.71 -3.65 31.40
N LEU A 210 20.16 -4.85 31.04
CA LEU A 210 21.56 -5.17 30.78
C LEU A 210 21.88 -4.92 29.31
N HIS A 211 22.97 -4.19 29.07
CA HIS A 211 23.65 -4.05 27.79
C HIS A 211 25.02 -4.76 27.86
N THR A 212 25.77 -4.82 26.77
CA THR A 212 27.04 -5.57 26.68
C THR A 212 28.12 -5.09 27.65
N ASP A 213 28.16 -3.80 27.95
CA ASP A 213 29.19 -3.12 28.77
C ASP A 213 28.63 -2.34 29.98
N ARG A 214 27.30 -2.24 30.11
CA ARG A 214 26.63 -1.40 31.13
C ARG A 214 25.24 -1.91 31.52
N ILE A 215 24.74 -1.44 32.66
CA ILE A 215 23.36 -1.61 33.11
C ILE A 215 22.67 -0.25 33.12
N PHE A 216 21.49 -0.17 32.51
CA PHE A 216 20.63 1.01 32.61
C PHE A 216 19.71 0.90 33.83
N LEU A 217 19.68 1.94 34.65
CA LEU A 217 18.83 2.08 35.83
C LEU A 217 17.73 3.10 35.55
N GLY A 218 16.47 2.74 35.79
CA GLY A 218 15.32 3.65 35.76
C GLY A 218 14.63 3.70 37.12
N GLY A 219 14.24 4.89 37.59
CA GLY A 219 13.47 5.03 38.82
C GLY A 219 13.24 6.48 39.25
N SER A 220 13.32 6.75 40.56
CA SER A 220 13.07 8.09 41.14
C SER A 220 14.29 8.70 41.85
N PHE A 221 15.48 8.09 41.70
CA PHE A 221 16.73 8.60 42.28
C PHE A 221 17.15 9.95 41.64
N THR A 222 17.92 10.76 42.36
CA THR A 222 18.48 12.03 41.85
C THR A 222 20.01 12.03 41.85
N GLN A 223 20.62 11.04 42.51
CA GLN A 223 22.07 10.88 42.58
C GLN A 223 22.45 9.39 42.60
N LEU A 224 23.63 9.08 42.08
CA LEU A 224 24.34 7.80 42.23
C LEU A 224 25.72 8.07 42.83
N ALA A 225 26.06 7.39 43.93
CA ALA A 225 27.31 7.58 44.68
C ALA A 225 27.63 9.06 45.01
N GLY A 226 26.59 9.88 45.24
CA GLY A 226 26.69 11.32 45.51
C GLY A 226 26.87 12.21 44.27
N LEU A 227 27.00 11.64 43.07
CA LEU A 227 27.07 12.36 41.80
C LEU A 227 25.68 12.56 41.19
N PRO A 228 25.42 13.65 40.44
CA PRO A 228 24.13 13.88 39.79
C PRO A 228 23.77 12.77 38.80
N ALA A 229 22.61 12.16 38.99
CA ALA A 229 22.03 11.17 38.10
C ALA A 229 20.52 11.17 38.32
N ASN A 230 19.76 11.79 37.43
CA ASN A 230 18.34 12.02 37.66
C ASN A 230 17.50 10.94 36.98
N ARG A 231 17.06 9.95 37.76
CA ARG A 231 15.96 9.02 37.45
C ARG A 231 16.19 8.06 36.28
N LEU A 232 17.21 8.30 35.46
CA LEU A 232 17.79 7.43 34.45
C LEU A 232 19.32 7.49 34.56
N ALA A 233 20.00 6.35 34.54
CA ALA A 233 21.46 6.28 34.58
C ALA A 233 21.99 5.08 33.80
N ALA A 234 23.15 5.23 33.16
CA ALA A 234 23.96 4.11 32.69
C ALA A 234 25.08 3.85 33.71
N VAL A 235 25.26 2.59 34.10
CA VAL A 235 26.26 2.16 35.09
C VAL A 235 27.16 1.12 34.46
N ASP A 236 28.47 1.32 34.59
CA ASP A 236 29.49 0.41 34.10
C ASP A 236 29.33 -0.98 34.73
N LEU A 237 29.33 -2.02 33.88
CA LEU A 237 29.01 -3.38 34.29
C LEU A 237 30.05 -3.97 35.25
N THR A 238 31.31 -3.54 35.15
CA THR A 238 32.43 -4.10 35.92
C THR A 238 32.63 -3.37 37.24
N THR A 239 32.52 -2.05 37.23
CA THR A 239 32.92 -1.18 38.35
C THR A 239 31.76 -0.71 39.21
N GLY A 240 30.55 -0.64 38.66
CA GLY A 240 29.39 -0.03 39.33
C GLY A 240 29.42 1.50 39.35
N ALA A 241 30.40 2.12 38.68
CA ALA A 241 30.46 3.57 38.51
C ALA A 241 29.50 4.06 37.41
N ILE A 242 29.16 5.36 37.41
CA ILE A 242 28.42 5.97 36.29
C ILE A 242 29.23 5.78 35.01
N HIS A 243 28.60 5.23 33.98
CA HIS A 243 29.23 4.95 32.69
C HIS A 243 29.59 6.27 31.96
N PRO A 244 30.70 6.35 31.21
CA PRO A 244 31.14 7.58 30.54
C PRO A 244 30.14 8.15 29.52
N THR A 245 29.43 7.29 28.80
CA THR A 245 28.30 7.70 27.94
C THR A 245 27.12 8.12 28.80
N THR A 246 26.80 9.41 28.77
CA THR A 246 25.68 9.98 29.51
C THR A 246 24.34 9.51 28.94
N VAL A 247 23.33 9.46 29.79
CA VAL A 247 21.92 9.25 29.39
C VAL A 247 21.15 10.56 29.52
N PRO A 248 20.06 10.76 28.76
CA PRO A 248 19.32 12.00 28.83
C PRO A 248 18.56 12.12 30.17
N THR A 249 18.34 13.36 30.61
CA THR A 249 17.75 13.67 31.92
C THR A 249 16.21 13.76 31.83
N PRO A 250 15.44 12.82 32.40
CA PRO A 250 13.99 12.94 32.52
C PRO A 250 13.54 13.91 33.65
N ASP A 251 12.43 14.62 33.43
CA ASP A 251 11.85 15.56 34.40
C ASP A 251 10.93 14.92 35.46
N ALA A 252 10.59 13.62 35.32
CA ALA A 252 10.01 12.78 36.37
C ALA A 252 10.48 11.32 36.28
N SER A 253 9.88 10.43 37.09
CA SER A 253 10.39 9.07 37.32
C SER A 253 10.31 8.19 36.08
N VAL A 254 11.31 7.32 35.89
CA VAL A 254 11.31 6.26 34.86
C VAL A 254 10.87 4.95 35.52
N SER A 255 9.73 4.41 35.10
CA SER A 255 9.14 3.20 35.68
C SER A 255 9.53 1.92 34.93
N ALA A 256 9.89 2.01 33.65
CA ALA A 256 10.23 0.86 32.82
C ALA A 256 11.31 1.20 31.80
N LEU A 257 12.13 0.20 31.46
CA LEU A 257 13.18 0.27 30.46
C LEU A 257 13.14 -1.00 29.60
N ALA A 258 13.46 -0.88 28.31
CA ALA A 258 13.63 -2.01 27.39
C ALA A 258 14.68 -1.68 26.32
N LEU A 259 15.42 -2.69 25.86
CA LEU A 259 16.29 -2.57 24.69
C LEU A 259 15.57 -3.12 23.46
N ASP A 260 15.88 -2.55 22.30
CA ASP A 260 15.55 -3.19 21.04
C ASP A 260 16.41 -4.47 20.82
N PRO A 261 16.01 -5.38 19.92
CA PRO A 261 16.73 -6.63 19.69
C PRO A 261 18.19 -6.44 19.25
N SER A 262 18.51 -5.34 18.55
CA SER A 262 19.89 -5.06 18.11
C SER A 262 20.77 -4.46 19.22
N GLY A 263 20.18 -4.05 20.34
CA GLY A 263 20.90 -3.42 21.45
C GLY A 263 21.40 -2.01 21.14
N THR A 264 20.88 -1.36 20.10
CA THR A 264 21.29 -0.01 19.67
C THR A 264 20.41 1.09 20.27
N THR A 265 19.18 0.77 20.66
CA THR A 265 18.18 1.72 21.17
C THR A 265 17.63 1.27 22.52
N LEU A 266 17.60 2.20 23.48
CA LEU A 266 16.95 2.05 24.78
C LEU A 266 15.61 2.79 24.79
N PHE A 267 14.54 2.08 25.09
CA PHE A 267 13.23 2.65 25.38
C PHE A 267 13.08 2.88 26.89
N ALA A 268 12.63 4.07 27.26
CA ALA A 268 12.30 4.44 28.63
C ALA A 268 10.83 4.84 28.71
N ALA A 269 10.13 4.37 29.73
CA ALA A 269 8.74 4.76 30.03
C ALA A 269 8.57 5.14 31.50
N GLY A 270 7.70 6.10 31.80
CA GLY A 270 7.64 6.72 33.11
C GLY A 270 6.56 7.79 33.28
N SER A 271 6.63 8.55 34.37
CA SER A 271 5.77 9.71 34.63
C SER A 271 6.36 11.02 34.09
N PHE A 272 7.52 10.96 33.43
CA PHE A 272 8.20 12.13 32.88
C PHE A 272 7.40 12.73 31.72
N LEU A 273 7.42 14.04 31.61
CA LEU A 273 6.86 14.82 30.53
C LEU A 273 7.95 15.24 29.53
N SER A 274 9.21 15.32 29.97
CA SER A 274 10.35 15.65 29.12
C SER A 274 11.59 14.81 29.42
N MET A 275 12.45 14.67 28.41
CA MET A 275 13.70 13.92 28.40
C MET A 275 14.80 14.78 27.77
N ALA A 276 15.82 15.15 28.54
CA ALA A 276 16.86 16.13 28.17
C ALA A 276 16.28 17.47 27.66
N GLY A 277 15.18 17.93 28.25
CA GLY A 277 14.48 19.15 27.83
C GLY A 277 13.63 19.00 26.56
N GLN A 278 13.67 17.84 25.90
CA GLN A 278 12.76 17.50 24.79
C GLN A 278 11.45 16.94 25.34
N ASP A 279 10.31 17.36 24.79
CA ASP A 279 8.99 16.87 25.22
C ASP A 279 8.78 15.40 24.81
N ARG A 280 8.75 14.53 25.82
CA ARG A 280 8.70 13.07 25.73
C ARG A 280 7.76 12.59 26.83
N ARG A 281 6.47 12.55 26.54
CA ARG A 281 5.44 12.30 27.55
C ARG A 281 5.28 10.81 27.78
N CYS A 282 5.71 10.38 28.95
CA CYS A 282 5.65 9.03 29.46
C CYS A 282 6.48 7.98 28.71
N MET A 283 7.07 8.31 27.56
CA MET A 283 7.94 7.41 26.80
C MET A 283 9.01 8.15 25.98
N ALA A 284 10.19 7.56 25.83
CA ALA A 284 11.29 8.06 25.01
C ALA A 284 12.12 6.89 24.45
N ALA A 285 12.63 7.04 23.23
CA ALA A 285 13.64 6.16 22.65
C ALA A 285 15.00 6.89 22.60
N ILE A 286 16.06 6.19 22.99
CA ILE A 286 17.40 6.74 23.25
C ILE A 286 18.42 5.93 22.47
N ASP A 287 19.24 6.60 21.66
CA ASP A 287 20.36 5.97 20.97
C ASP A 287 21.48 5.69 21.98
N ILE A 288 21.90 4.43 22.06
CA ILE A 288 22.80 3.95 23.10
C ILE A 288 24.26 4.35 22.84
N ALA A 289 24.64 4.52 21.57
CA ALA A 289 26.00 4.91 21.20
C ALA A 289 26.26 6.38 21.54
N THR A 290 25.27 7.23 21.33
CA THR A 290 25.36 8.70 21.48
C THR A 290 24.78 9.21 22.79
N GLY A 291 23.95 8.41 23.48
CA GLY A 291 23.23 8.85 24.68
C GLY A 291 22.13 9.88 24.40
N SER A 292 21.76 10.06 23.14
CA SER A 292 20.83 11.09 22.70
C SER A 292 19.40 10.55 22.58
N VAL A 293 18.41 11.39 22.87
CA VAL A 293 17.02 11.08 22.56
C VAL A 293 16.88 11.02 21.03
N THR A 294 16.39 9.89 20.50
CA THR A 294 16.18 9.68 19.07
C THR A 294 15.05 10.57 18.53
N SER A 295 14.90 10.63 17.21
CA SER A 295 13.76 11.28 16.54
C SER A 295 12.43 10.56 16.73
N LEU A 296 12.44 9.29 17.14
CA LEU A 296 11.23 8.49 17.39
C LEU A 296 10.44 9.06 18.59
N ASP A 297 9.23 9.55 18.32
CA ASP A 297 8.36 10.24 19.27
C ASP A 297 7.01 9.53 19.42
N ILE A 298 6.86 8.76 20.50
CA ILE A 298 5.68 7.92 20.77
C ILE A 298 4.73 8.69 21.70
N ARG A 299 4.03 9.73 21.20
CA ARG A 299 3.07 10.52 22.02
C ARG A 299 1.64 10.00 21.91
N HIS A 300 1.00 9.85 23.07
CA HIS A 300 -0.46 9.68 23.25
C HIS A 300 -1.10 10.99 23.77
N SER A 301 -2.20 11.45 23.16
CA SER A 301 -3.36 12.01 23.88
C SER A 301 -4.62 12.11 23.00
N PRO A 302 -5.82 11.85 23.59
CA PRO A 302 -7.11 11.81 22.89
C PRO A 302 -7.73 13.21 22.69
N GLY A 303 -8.58 13.35 21.67
CA GLY A 303 -9.69 14.32 21.66
C GLY A 303 -9.44 15.64 20.91
N THR A 304 -9.33 15.57 19.58
CA THR A 304 -9.47 16.76 18.73
C THR A 304 -10.95 17.03 18.46
N LEU A 305 -11.44 18.21 18.86
CA LEU A 305 -12.87 18.55 18.85
C LEU A 305 -13.26 19.49 17.70
N THR A 306 -12.32 20.23 17.10
CA THR A 306 -12.56 21.13 15.96
C THR A 306 -11.32 21.27 15.07
N LEU A 307 -11.54 21.33 13.76
CA LEU A 307 -10.53 21.67 12.75
C LEU A 307 -11.08 22.81 11.87
N THR A 308 -10.34 23.90 11.68
CA THR A 308 -10.75 25.01 10.80
C THR A 308 -9.57 25.68 10.11
N CYS A 309 -9.73 26.18 8.89
CA CYS A 309 -8.67 26.90 8.18
C CYS A 309 -8.78 28.41 8.36
N SER A 310 -7.64 29.07 8.59
CA SER A 310 -7.46 30.48 8.24
C SER A 310 -6.43 30.56 7.12
N GLY A 311 -6.42 31.66 6.35
CA GLY A 311 -5.46 31.89 5.27
C GLY A 311 -3.97 31.90 5.67
N THR A 312 -3.62 31.53 6.91
CA THR A 312 -2.25 31.35 7.42
C THR A 312 -1.96 29.98 8.05
N GLY A 313 -2.93 29.04 8.10
CA GLY A 313 -2.74 27.67 8.60
C GLY A 313 -4.03 26.94 9.03
N LEU A 314 -3.96 25.62 9.23
CA LEU A 314 -5.04 24.79 9.76
C LEU A 314 -5.04 24.83 11.29
N PHE A 315 -6.10 25.35 11.89
CA PHE A 315 -6.30 25.36 13.33
C PHE A 315 -6.88 24.03 13.79
N ASN A 316 -6.22 23.47 14.79
CA ASN A 316 -6.74 22.37 15.57
C ASN A 316 -7.11 22.87 16.96
N GLY A 317 -8.38 22.70 17.34
CA GLY A 317 -8.90 22.93 18.67
C GLY A 317 -9.45 21.62 19.27
N GLY A 318 -9.27 21.42 20.56
CA GLY A 318 -9.70 20.18 21.19
C GLY A 318 -9.29 20.08 22.65
N SER A 319 -9.41 18.89 23.21
CA SER A 319 -8.93 18.55 24.56
C SER A 319 -7.62 17.75 24.48
N PHE A 320 -6.65 18.26 23.72
CA PHE A 320 -5.36 17.60 23.51
C PHE A 320 -4.23 18.31 24.26
N LEU A 321 -3.17 17.56 24.55
CA LEU A 321 -1.96 18.10 25.19
C LEU A 321 -0.75 18.21 24.25
N SER A 322 -0.89 17.71 23.02
CA SER A 322 0.04 17.90 21.91
C SER A 322 -0.69 17.84 20.57
N SER A 323 -0.20 18.54 19.56
CA SER A 323 -0.75 18.54 18.20
C SER A 323 0.36 18.84 17.19
N GLY A 324 0.30 18.22 15.99
CA GLY A 324 1.26 18.45 14.91
C GLY A 324 2.72 18.21 15.29
N GLY A 325 3.01 17.21 16.12
CA GLY A 325 4.38 16.90 16.56
C GLY A 325 4.95 17.85 17.64
N ARG A 326 4.17 18.79 18.19
CA ARG A 326 4.64 19.74 19.24
C ARG A 326 3.75 19.72 20.50
N SER A 327 4.31 20.10 21.66
CA SER A 327 3.55 20.32 22.90
C SER A 327 2.61 21.50 22.74
N ARG A 328 1.30 21.22 22.72
CA ARG A 328 0.24 22.20 22.45
C ARG A 328 -0.99 21.78 23.22
N THR A 329 -1.49 22.66 24.07
CA THR A 329 -2.63 22.36 24.92
C THR A 329 -3.85 23.04 24.35
N ASN A 330 -4.83 22.24 23.94
CA ASN A 330 -6.18 22.61 23.47
C ASN A 330 -6.29 23.47 22.20
N ILE A 331 -5.25 24.17 21.77
CA ILE A 331 -5.17 24.85 20.47
C ILE A 331 -3.79 24.63 19.81
N ALA A 332 -3.78 24.46 18.49
CA ALA A 332 -2.57 24.41 17.69
C ALA A 332 -2.83 24.95 16.29
N VAL A 333 -1.84 25.64 15.72
CA VAL A 333 -1.83 25.97 14.30
C VAL A 333 -0.95 24.96 13.60
N LEU A 334 -1.49 24.32 12.58
CA LEU A 334 -0.88 23.28 11.76
C LEU A 334 -0.62 23.84 10.36
N ASP A 335 0.46 23.38 9.77
CA ASP A 335 0.74 23.55 8.36
C ASP A 335 -0.33 22.80 7.55
N GLY A 336 -0.95 23.51 6.61
CA GLY A 336 -2.10 23.03 5.84
C GLY A 336 -1.76 21.95 4.81
N THR A 337 -0.50 21.57 4.66
CA THR A 337 -0.06 20.50 3.76
C THR A 337 0.43 19.29 4.55
N THR A 338 1.21 19.53 5.60
CA THR A 338 1.91 18.47 6.35
C THR A 338 1.23 18.08 7.66
N GLY A 339 0.29 18.88 8.16
CA GLY A 339 -0.32 18.67 9.48
C GLY A 339 0.63 18.89 10.66
N VAL A 340 1.84 19.39 10.42
CA VAL A 340 2.85 19.69 11.44
C VAL A 340 2.56 21.04 12.07
N ALA A 341 2.72 21.18 13.39
CA ALA A 341 2.47 22.44 14.07
C ALA A 341 3.50 23.50 13.67
N VAL A 342 3.01 24.67 13.24
CA VAL A 342 3.88 25.78 12.80
C VAL A 342 4.60 26.43 13.99
N PRO A 343 5.83 26.97 13.83
CA PRO A 343 6.56 27.60 14.93
C PRO A 343 5.89 28.85 15.53
N THR A 344 5.29 29.68 14.69
CA THR A 344 4.64 30.95 15.05
C THR A 344 3.15 30.71 15.31
N GLN A 345 2.72 30.67 16.58
CA GLN A 345 1.33 30.36 16.93
C GLN A 345 0.91 31.00 18.26
N PRO A 346 -0.39 31.05 18.60
CA PRO A 346 -0.88 31.65 19.84
C PRO A 346 -0.20 31.07 21.08
N ASN A 347 0.19 31.94 22.02
CA ASN A 347 0.72 31.53 23.33
C ASN A 347 -0.34 31.71 24.42
N VAL A 348 -1.50 31.08 24.24
CA VAL A 348 -2.64 31.18 25.17
C VAL A 348 -2.87 29.81 25.82
N ALA A 349 -2.81 29.78 27.15
CA ALA A 349 -2.98 28.55 27.93
C ALA A 349 -4.44 28.36 28.34
N PHE A 350 -5.13 27.46 27.66
CA PHE A 350 -6.51 27.08 27.97
C PHE A 350 -6.54 25.97 29.04
N ASN A 351 -7.47 26.07 29.99
CA ASN A 351 -7.64 25.05 31.04
C ASN A 351 -8.63 23.92 30.67
N ALA A 352 -9.33 24.03 29.54
CA ALA A 352 -10.19 22.98 29.00
C ALA A 352 -10.27 23.11 27.46
N GLY A 353 -11.01 22.19 26.82
CA GLY A 353 -11.00 22.04 25.38
C GLY A 353 -11.56 23.22 24.59
N VAL A 354 -10.96 23.47 23.43
CA VAL A 354 -11.47 24.40 22.41
C VAL A 354 -12.45 23.66 21.51
N ARG A 355 -13.62 24.25 21.23
CA ARG A 355 -14.70 23.64 20.42
C ARG A 355 -14.99 24.37 19.12
N ALA A 356 -14.71 25.67 19.06
CA ALA A 356 -14.96 26.48 17.88
C ALA A 356 -13.86 27.52 17.71
N ILE A 357 -13.46 27.77 16.46
CA ILE A 357 -12.56 28.85 16.10
C ILE A 357 -13.12 29.53 14.85
N ALA A 358 -13.19 30.86 14.87
CA ALA A 358 -13.57 31.68 13.73
C ALA A 358 -12.59 32.83 13.52
N CYS A 359 -12.42 33.28 12.27
CA CYS A 359 -11.44 34.30 11.91
C CYS A 359 -12.12 35.53 11.32
N ALA A 360 -11.87 36.71 11.86
CA ALA A 360 -12.28 37.97 11.25
C ALA A 360 -11.46 39.15 11.77
N GLN A 361 -11.32 40.19 10.94
CA GLN A 361 -10.70 41.47 11.31
C GLN A 361 -9.31 41.34 11.94
N GLY A 362 -8.50 40.37 11.51
CA GLY A 362 -7.17 40.12 12.07
C GLY A 362 -7.16 39.45 13.44
N MET A 363 -8.29 38.86 13.86
CA MET A 363 -8.45 38.14 15.13
C MET A 363 -8.82 36.66 14.91
N TRP A 364 -8.41 35.79 15.83
CA TRP A 364 -8.95 34.46 16.04
C TRP A 364 -9.91 34.48 17.22
N TYR A 365 -11.20 34.29 16.95
CA TYR A 365 -12.23 34.13 17.97
C TYR A 365 -12.31 32.66 18.34
N VAL A 366 -12.11 32.35 19.63
CA VAL A 366 -11.98 30.99 20.13
C VAL A 366 -13.09 30.75 21.15
N GLY A 367 -13.92 29.74 20.92
CA GLY A 367 -14.99 29.29 21.80
C GLY A 367 -14.75 27.87 22.32
N GLY A 368 -15.17 27.57 23.54
CA GLY A 368 -15.01 26.22 24.09
C GLY A 368 -15.42 26.05 25.56
N ASP A 369 -14.96 24.96 26.17
CA ASP A 369 -15.27 24.58 27.55
C ASP A 369 -14.40 25.30 28.59
N PHE A 370 -13.39 26.04 28.13
CA PHE A 370 -12.41 26.70 28.98
C PHE A 370 -13.03 27.82 29.83
N SER A 371 -12.54 27.96 31.06
CA SER A 371 -12.86 29.07 31.96
C SER A 371 -11.67 30.02 32.19
N SER A 372 -10.50 29.68 31.65
CA SER A 372 -9.26 30.46 31.68
C SER A 372 -8.60 30.44 30.30
N PRO A 373 -8.02 31.56 29.80
CA PRO A 373 -7.74 32.81 30.52
C PRO A 373 -8.97 33.74 30.72
N THR A 374 -10.00 33.57 29.89
CA THR A 374 -11.32 34.21 30.05
C THR A 374 -12.40 33.16 29.75
N PRO A 375 -13.61 33.28 30.29
CA PRO A 375 -14.59 32.20 30.18
C PRO A 375 -15.19 32.08 28.78
N HIS A 376 -15.05 30.87 28.22
CA HIS A 376 -15.81 30.26 27.12
C HIS A 376 -15.77 30.93 25.73
N LEU A 377 -15.41 32.21 25.62
CA LEU A 377 -15.24 32.94 24.37
C LEU A 377 -14.21 34.06 24.52
N LEU A 378 -13.22 34.09 23.63
CA LEU A 378 -12.15 35.08 23.63
C LEU A 378 -11.66 35.40 22.21
N ALA A 379 -10.87 36.46 22.07
CA ALA A 379 -10.18 36.78 20.82
C ALA A 379 -8.66 36.77 21.02
N ILE A 380 -7.93 36.32 20.01
CA ILE A 380 -6.47 36.32 19.94
C ILE A 380 -6.06 37.11 18.71
N ASP A 381 -5.15 38.06 18.84
CA ASP A 381 -4.62 38.82 17.71
C ASP A 381 -3.76 37.91 16.81
N GLN A 382 -4.05 37.90 15.50
CA GLN A 382 -3.42 36.98 14.55
C GLN A 382 -1.94 37.28 14.31
N THR A 383 -1.51 38.53 14.56
CA THR A 383 -0.14 38.97 14.29
C THR A 383 0.79 38.65 15.46
N SER A 384 0.33 38.95 16.67
CA SER A 384 1.08 38.81 17.91
C SER A 384 0.87 37.46 18.60
N GLY A 385 -0.23 36.77 18.30
CA GLY A 385 -0.62 35.53 18.99
C GLY A 385 -1.00 35.73 20.46
N THR A 386 -1.31 36.96 20.86
CA THR A 386 -1.66 37.34 22.24
C THR A 386 -3.16 37.55 22.42
N LEU A 387 -3.63 37.38 23.66
CA LEU A 387 -5.03 37.58 24.05
C LEU A 387 -5.43 39.06 23.89
N ASP A 388 -6.58 39.29 23.25
CA ASP A 388 -7.17 40.62 23.12
C ASP A 388 -8.08 40.98 24.31
N THR A 389 -8.45 42.26 24.39
CA THR A 389 -9.40 42.79 25.38
C THR A 389 -10.86 42.39 25.11
N TRP A 390 -11.19 41.91 23.91
CA TRP A 390 -12.52 41.43 23.57
C TRP A 390 -12.84 40.15 24.36
N ASN A 391 -13.83 40.25 25.24
CA ASN A 391 -14.28 39.21 26.15
C ASN A 391 -15.77 39.42 26.49
N PRO A 392 -16.68 38.77 25.75
CA PRO A 392 -18.12 38.86 26.02
C PRO A 392 -18.55 38.02 27.23
N ALA A 393 -17.65 37.28 27.88
CA ALA A 393 -17.91 36.54 29.12
C ALA A 393 -19.16 35.65 29.07
N ALA A 394 -19.21 34.72 28.11
CA ALA A 394 -20.26 33.70 28.08
C ALA A 394 -20.21 32.86 29.37
N ASN A 395 -21.38 32.50 29.92
CA ASN A 395 -21.46 31.73 31.17
C ASN A 395 -21.53 30.20 30.98
N GLY A 396 -21.39 29.73 29.75
CA GLY A 396 -21.41 28.31 29.38
C GLY A 396 -20.64 28.09 28.09
N SER A 397 -20.43 26.81 27.74
CA SER A 397 -19.60 26.41 26.61
C SER A 397 -20.08 27.03 25.29
N VAL A 398 -19.15 27.53 24.49
CA VAL A 398 -19.41 27.96 23.11
C VAL A 398 -18.98 26.84 22.17
N ARG A 399 -19.94 26.29 21.43
CA ARG A 399 -19.78 25.09 20.59
C ARG A 399 -19.59 25.40 19.12
N ALA A 400 -20.13 26.51 18.63
CA ALA A 400 -19.97 26.97 17.26
C ALA A 400 -19.87 28.49 17.18
N LEU A 401 -19.11 28.96 16.18
CA LEU A 401 -18.93 30.36 15.86
C LEU A 401 -19.14 30.53 14.35
N ALA A 402 -19.88 31.56 13.95
CA ALA A 402 -20.01 31.96 12.55
C ALA A 402 -19.84 33.47 12.44
N VAL A 403 -19.10 33.95 11.43
CA VAL A 403 -18.79 35.37 11.27
C VAL A 403 -19.33 35.87 9.94
N ASP A 404 -19.94 37.06 9.96
CA ASP A 404 -20.24 37.84 8.77
C ASP A 404 -19.70 39.26 8.93
N GLY A 405 -18.53 39.52 8.35
CA GLY A 405 -17.88 40.83 8.32
C GLY A 405 -17.71 41.49 9.70
N SER A 406 -18.71 42.28 10.10
CA SER A 406 -18.77 43.03 11.36
C SER A 406 -19.45 42.33 12.53
N SER A 407 -20.07 41.17 12.33
CA SER A 407 -20.81 40.45 13.38
C SER A 407 -20.28 39.03 13.58
N ILE A 408 -20.28 38.55 14.81
CA ILE A 408 -20.05 37.14 15.15
C ILE A 408 -21.29 36.56 15.85
N TYR A 409 -21.73 35.40 15.38
CA TYR A 409 -22.79 34.60 15.98
C TYR A 409 -22.13 33.50 16.82
N ALA A 410 -22.47 33.45 18.11
CA ALA A 410 -22.00 32.42 19.03
C ALA A 410 -23.15 31.47 19.38
N ALA A 411 -22.90 30.16 19.27
CA ALA A 411 -23.83 29.11 19.65
C ALA A 411 -23.24 28.21 20.73
N GLY A 412 -24.06 27.73 21.66
CA GLY A 412 -23.59 26.80 22.68
C GLY A 412 -24.58 26.51 23.82
N ASP A 413 -24.04 26.31 25.02
CA ASP A 413 -24.76 25.94 26.25
C ASP A 413 -24.99 27.14 27.19
N PHE A 414 -24.60 28.35 26.78
CA PHE A 414 -24.69 29.54 27.62
C PHE A 414 -26.14 30.06 27.75
N THR A 415 -26.41 30.76 28.85
CA THR A 415 -27.68 31.48 29.11
C THR A 415 -27.46 33.00 29.25
N ASN A 416 -26.20 33.44 29.26
CA ASN A 416 -25.81 34.84 29.27
C ASN A 416 -24.52 35.03 28.46
N ILE A 417 -24.48 36.09 27.66
CA ILE A 417 -23.29 36.52 26.91
C ILE A 417 -23.37 38.01 26.63
N GLY A 418 -22.23 38.67 26.69
CA GLY A 418 -22.11 40.12 26.54
C GLY A 418 -22.94 40.92 27.54
N GLY A 419 -23.09 40.39 28.77
CA GLY A 419 -23.89 41.00 29.82
C GLY A 419 -25.41 40.95 29.61
N GLN A 420 -25.90 40.26 28.56
CA GLN A 420 -27.32 40.13 28.25
C GLN A 420 -27.80 38.68 28.38
N PRO A 421 -29.05 38.43 28.82
CA PRO A 421 -29.66 37.11 28.74
C PRO A 421 -29.77 36.68 27.27
N ARG A 422 -29.08 35.60 26.92
CA ARG A 422 -29.09 34.99 25.59
C ARG A 422 -28.95 33.49 25.79
N ASN A 423 -30.01 32.75 25.48
CA ASN A 423 -29.98 31.30 25.62
C ASN A 423 -29.42 30.71 24.34
N GLY A 424 -28.28 30.03 24.42
CA GLY A 424 -27.72 29.16 23.40
C GLY A 424 -27.30 29.80 22.06
N LEU A 425 -27.73 31.02 21.74
CA LEU A 425 -27.44 31.72 20.49
C LEU A 425 -27.46 33.24 20.69
N ALA A 426 -26.41 33.93 20.23
CA ALA A 426 -26.30 35.39 20.31
C ALA A 426 -25.49 35.96 19.15
N GLU A 427 -25.82 37.20 18.77
CA GLU A 427 -24.98 38.02 17.89
C GLU A 427 -24.18 39.03 18.72
N LEU A 428 -22.90 39.21 18.38
CA LEU A 428 -21.99 40.19 18.96
C LEU A 428 -21.40 41.06 17.84
N SER A 429 -21.39 42.38 18.04
CA SER A 429 -20.73 43.31 17.12
C SER A 429 -19.22 43.31 17.33
N LEU A 430 -18.47 43.18 16.24
CA LEU A 430 -17.01 43.27 16.21
C LEU A 430 -16.51 44.72 16.02
N LEU A 431 -17.37 45.65 15.61
CA LEU A 431 -16.97 47.05 15.32
C LEU A 431 -16.77 47.92 16.57
N SER A 432 -17.45 47.61 17.66
CA SER A 432 -17.55 48.51 18.82
C SER A 432 -16.69 48.10 20.02
N ASN A 433 -16.10 46.91 20.03
CA ASN A 433 -15.36 46.30 21.16
C ASN A 433 -16.02 46.48 22.56
N ILE A 434 -17.34 46.68 22.60
CA ILE A 434 -18.09 46.95 23.84
C ILE A 434 -18.43 45.66 24.61
N ASN A 435 -18.07 44.48 24.09
CA ASN A 435 -18.37 43.18 24.69
C ASN A 435 -19.86 42.97 25.01
N ILE A 436 -20.78 43.59 24.26
CA ILE A 436 -22.23 43.52 24.50
C ILE A 436 -22.93 42.79 23.33
N ALA A 437 -23.85 41.88 23.65
CA ALA A 437 -24.71 41.22 22.66
C ALA A 437 -25.66 42.23 22.00
N THR A 438 -25.93 42.07 20.71
CA THR A 438 -26.85 42.95 19.96
C THR A 438 -28.31 42.70 20.37
N ALA A 439 -29.23 43.46 19.78
CA ALA A 439 -30.67 43.24 19.99
C ALA A 439 -31.20 41.95 19.33
N TRP A 440 -30.40 41.28 18.50
CA TRP A 440 -30.78 40.04 17.83
C TRP A 440 -30.81 38.87 18.85
N ASP A 441 -32.01 38.32 19.07
CA ASP A 441 -32.28 37.34 20.13
C ASP A 441 -33.28 36.25 19.70
N PRO A 442 -32.80 35.11 19.18
CA PRO A 442 -33.66 33.99 18.79
C PRO A 442 -34.18 33.16 19.96
N ALA A 443 -33.62 33.32 21.16
CA ALA A 443 -34.02 32.65 22.39
C ALA A 443 -34.39 31.13 22.25
N PRO A 444 -33.49 30.26 21.74
CA PRO A 444 -33.74 28.82 21.76
C PRO A 444 -33.94 28.28 23.18
N ASP A 445 -34.76 27.24 23.32
CA ASP A 445 -35.05 26.57 24.61
C ASP A 445 -34.04 25.47 24.98
N GLY A 446 -33.01 25.28 24.16
CA GLY A 446 -31.96 24.28 24.36
C GLY A 446 -30.64 24.65 23.70
N THR A 447 -29.69 23.71 23.69
CA THR A 447 -28.35 23.93 23.17
C THR A 447 -28.35 24.07 21.65
N VAL A 448 -27.63 25.06 21.13
CA VAL A 448 -27.29 25.14 19.70
C VAL A 448 -25.86 24.61 19.50
N ARG A 449 -25.67 23.66 18.59
CA ARG A 449 -24.41 22.93 18.35
C ARG A 449 -23.72 23.33 17.05
N ALA A 450 -24.48 23.74 16.03
CA ALA A 450 -23.96 24.08 14.71
C ALA A 450 -24.61 25.36 14.17
N LEU A 451 -23.85 26.12 13.39
CA LEU A 451 -24.29 27.34 12.70
C LEU A 451 -23.79 27.34 11.26
N GLN A 452 -24.66 27.76 10.34
CA GLN A 452 -24.31 28.16 8.96
C GLN A 452 -24.99 29.49 8.63
N LEU A 453 -24.41 30.27 7.73
CA LEU A 453 -24.90 31.59 7.35
C LEU A 453 -25.07 31.69 5.84
N ASP A 454 -26.09 32.42 5.42
CA ASP A 454 -26.14 33.01 4.07
C ASP A 454 -26.36 34.55 4.16
N ALA A 455 -26.71 35.17 3.04
CA ALA A 455 -26.92 36.61 2.96
C ALA A 455 -28.07 37.13 3.85
N SER A 456 -29.09 36.30 4.13
CA SER A 456 -30.31 36.69 4.86
C SER A 456 -30.62 35.83 6.08
N HIS A 457 -30.01 34.67 6.23
CA HIS A 457 -30.36 33.67 7.25
C HIS A 457 -29.20 33.21 8.12
N VAL A 458 -29.55 32.88 9.36
CA VAL A 458 -28.75 32.03 10.26
C VAL A 458 -29.44 30.68 10.36
N TYR A 459 -28.77 29.62 9.91
CA TYR A 459 -29.20 28.24 10.09
C TYR A 459 -28.62 27.71 11.39
N ALA A 460 -29.48 27.34 12.33
CA ALA A 460 -29.11 26.81 13.64
C ALA A 460 -29.45 25.33 13.72
N GLY A 461 -28.49 24.51 14.14
CA GLY A 461 -28.67 23.08 14.42
C GLY A 461 -28.33 22.76 15.87
N GLY A 462 -29.15 21.97 16.55
CA GLY A 462 -28.91 21.65 17.96
C GLY A 462 -29.93 20.71 18.60
N ALA A 463 -30.02 20.82 19.93
CA ALA A 463 -30.93 20.07 20.78
C ALA A 463 -31.93 21.05 21.44
N PHE A 464 -32.82 21.61 20.62
CA PHE A 464 -33.87 22.55 21.01
C PHE A 464 -35.22 22.13 20.39
N ASN A 465 -36.33 22.55 20.98
CA ASN A 465 -37.68 22.36 20.45
C ASN A 465 -38.32 23.67 19.97
N ASN A 466 -37.80 24.82 20.42
CA ASN A 466 -38.33 26.14 20.08
C ASN A 466 -37.18 27.10 19.84
N ILE A 467 -37.30 27.97 18.83
CA ILE A 467 -36.34 29.03 18.50
C ILE A 467 -37.01 30.09 17.61
N GLY A 468 -36.61 31.35 17.73
CA GLY A 468 -37.11 32.46 16.92
C GLY A 468 -38.61 32.73 17.08
N GLY A 469 -39.20 32.32 18.21
CA GLY A 469 -40.64 32.43 18.48
C GLY A 469 -41.52 31.33 17.86
N ALA A 470 -40.92 30.30 17.23
CA ALA A 470 -41.63 29.16 16.64
C ALA A 470 -41.15 27.81 17.21
N GLY A 471 -41.98 26.78 17.10
CA GLY A 471 -41.71 25.41 17.59
C GLY A 471 -40.88 24.58 16.62
N HIS A 472 -39.74 25.08 16.17
CA HIS A 472 -38.86 24.35 15.25
C HIS A 472 -37.93 23.44 16.04
N ARG A 473 -38.02 22.12 15.82
CA ARG A 473 -37.21 21.15 16.55
C ARG A 473 -35.88 20.88 15.83
N GLY A 474 -34.78 21.11 16.54
CA GLY A 474 -33.43 20.66 16.21
C GLY A 474 -32.74 21.38 15.04
N VAL A 475 -33.47 21.90 14.05
CA VAL A 475 -32.95 22.76 12.98
C VAL A 475 -33.90 23.93 12.73
N ALA A 476 -33.36 25.14 12.52
CA ALA A 476 -34.16 26.31 12.15
C ALA A 476 -33.38 27.26 11.24
N SER A 477 -34.11 27.92 10.33
CA SER A 477 -33.65 29.12 9.61
C SER A 477 -34.19 30.37 10.31
N LEU A 478 -33.32 31.34 10.56
CA LEU A 478 -33.63 32.58 11.29
C LEU A 478 -33.27 33.79 10.45
N ASP A 479 -34.18 34.76 10.35
CA ASP A 479 -33.90 36.02 9.67
C ASP A 479 -32.85 36.84 10.42
N ARG A 480 -31.83 37.29 9.68
CA ARG A 480 -30.67 38.00 10.26
C ARG A 480 -30.99 39.40 10.77
N SER A 481 -32.13 39.98 10.41
CA SER A 481 -32.54 41.32 10.85
C SER A 481 -33.49 41.30 12.05
N THR A 482 -34.29 40.25 12.20
CA THR A 482 -35.38 40.16 13.18
C THR A 482 -35.19 39.09 14.24
N ALA A 483 -34.29 38.12 14.02
CA ALA A 483 -34.11 36.92 14.86
C ALA A 483 -35.31 35.96 14.90
N LEU A 484 -36.34 36.21 14.08
CA LEU A 484 -37.52 35.37 14.02
C LEU A 484 -37.28 34.14 13.14
N ALA A 485 -37.89 33.03 13.54
CA ALA A 485 -37.98 31.86 12.70
C ALA A 485 -39.02 32.09 11.59
N GLU A 486 -38.68 31.72 10.35
CA GLU A 486 -39.58 31.94 9.22
C GLU A 486 -40.75 30.94 9.22
N ALA A 487 -41.97 31.45 9.00
CA ALA A 487 -43.21 30.76 9.35
C ALA A 487 -43.69 29.67 8.37
N ILE A 488 -43.03 29.48 7.23
CA ILE A 488 -43.53 28.56 6.20
C ILE A 488 -42.33 27.84 5.55
N ALA A 489 -42.30 26.51 5.72
CA ALA A 489 -41.39 25.52 5.11
C ALA A 489 -40.17 25.03 5.92
N TYR A 490 -39.92 25.54 7.15
CA TYR A 490 -38.68 25.21 7.91
C TYR A 490 -38.80 24.43 9.21
N ASP A 491 -39.99 23.99 9.63
CA ASP A 491 -40.04 23.00 10.71
C ASP A 491 -39.69 21.63 10.14
N LEU A 492 -38.39 21.38 9.99
CA LEU A 492 -37.85 20.09 9.56
C LEU A 492 -38.23 18.96 10.54
N ASP A 493 -38.75 19.29 11.73
CA ASP A 493 -39.11 18.40 12.84
C ASP A 493 -38.24 17.15 12.92
N ILE A 494 -36.97 17.35 13.25
CA ILE A 494 -36.04 16.23 13.40
C ILE A 494 -36.27 15.52 14.74
N THR A 495 -36.35 14.19 14.70
CA THR A 495 -36.53 13.34 15.90
C THR A 495 -35.19 13.03 16.57
N GLY A 496 -34.60 14.04 17.19
CA GLY A 496 -33.28 13.97 17.83
C GLY A 496 -32.62 15.33 17.83
N SER A 497 -31.30 15.35 17.77
CA SER A 497 -30.46 16.54 17.71
C SER A 497 -29.67 16.62 16.41
N CYS A 498 -29.46 17.85 15.95
CA CYS A 498 -28.53 18.17 14.88
C CYS A 498 -27.17 18.50 15.50
N ASN A 499 -26.12 17.81 15.09
CA ASN A 499 -24.75 18.01 15.55
C ASN A 499 -23.93 18.88 14.59
N ALA A 500 -24.17 18.75 13.29
CA ALA A 500 -23.41 19.46 12.27
C ALA A 500 -24.29 19.89 11.09
N LEU A 501 -23.94 21.05 10.52
CA LEU A 501 -24.57 21.62 9.35
C LEU A 501 -23.50 22.02 8.34
N ALA A 502 -23.75 21.81 7.06
CA ALA A 502 -22.99 22.39 5.96
C ALA A 502 -23.96 22.98 4.92
N LEU A 503 -23.63 24.13 4.35
CA LEU A 503 -24.46 24.83 3.37
C LEU A 503 -23.67 24.98 2.07
N LEU A 504 -24.22 24.50 0.95
CA LEU A 504 -23.61 24.64 -0.37
C LEU A 504 -24.71 24.78 -1.44
N ASN A 505 -24.62 25.78 -2.32
CA ASN A 505 -25.54 25.96 -3.44
C ASN A 505 -27.04 25.89 -3.08
N SER A 506 -27.43 26.51 -1.97
CA SER A 506 -28.81 26.46 -1.44
C SER A 506 -29.28 25.07 -1.00
N GLU A 507 -28.37 24.13 -0.79
CA GLU A 507 -28.63 22.85 -0.11
C GLU A 507 -28.02 22.86 1.29
N LEU A 508 -28.84 22.53 2.29
CA LEU A 508 -28.44 22.38 3.68
C LEU A 508 -28.28 20.89 3.99
N TYR A 509 -27.04 20.52 4.29
CA TYR A 509 -26.63 19.19 4.72
C TYR A 509 -26.71 19.14 6.23
N ILE A 510 -27.40 18.13 6.74
CA ILE A 510 -27.77 18.00 8.15
C ILE A 510 -27.24 16.67 8.65
N ALA A 511 -26.53 16.68 9.78
CA ALA A 511 -26.00 15.47 10.40
C ALA A 511 -26.17 15.50 11.93
N GLY A 512 -26.48 14.34 12.52
CA GLY A 512 -26.75 14.27 13.96
C GLY A 512 -27.16 12.89 14.47
N ASP A 513 -27.98 12.87 15.52
CA ASP A 513 -28.59 11.67 16.12
C ASP A 513 -30.11 11.61 15.91
N PHE A 514 -30.62 12.29 14.87
CA PHE A 514 -32.02 12.20 14.46
C PHE A 514 -32.30 10.93 13.63
N THR A 515 -33.57 10.53 13.58
CA THR A 515 -34.03 9.37 12.79
C THR A 515 -35.01 9.74 11.67
N THR A 516 -35.58 10.95 11.70
CA THR A 516 -36.46 11.46 10.65
C THR A 516 -36.19 12.94 10.37
N ILE A 517 -36.50 13.37 9.15
CA ILE A 517 -36.64 14.76 8.72
C ILE A 517 -38.02 14.90 8.05
N ASN A 518 -38.83 15.86 8.46
CA ASN A 518 -40.20 16.08 7.97
C ASN A 518 -41.08 14.81 8.06
N GLY A 519 -40.87 13.99 9.11
CA GLY A 519 -41.55 12.70 9.28
C GLY A 519 -41.11 11.59 8.30
N VAL A 520 -40.18 11.86 7.38
CA VAL A 520 -39.56 10.87 6.49
C VAL A 520 -38.32 10.27 7.16
N ALA A 521 -38.11 8.96 7.03
CA ALA A 521 -36.93 8.30 7.58
C ALA A 521 -35.65 8.92 7.01
N ALA A 522 -34.77 9.39 7.89
CA ALA A 522 -33.47 9.95 7.58
C ALA A 522 -32.55 9.63 8.76
N ASN A 523 -31.75 8.57 8.62
CA ASN A 523 -30.94 8.07 9.73
C ASN A 523 -29.63 8.85 9.79
N ARG A 524 -29.56 9.83 10.70
CA ARG A 524 -28.35 10.57 11.08
C ARG A 524 -27.80 11.55 10.04
N ILE A 525 -28.24 11.49 8.78
CA ILE A 525 -27.85 12.41 7.71
C ILE A 525 -29.03 12.76 6.79
N GLY A 526 -29.03 13.95 6.21
CA GLY A 526 -29.98 14.36 5.17
C GLY A 526 -29.56 15.65 4.45
N ILE A 527 -30.14 15.88 3.26
CA ILE A 527 -30.02 17.15 2.52
C ILE A 527 -31.41 17.74 2.36
N VAL A 528 -31.55 19.02 2.64
CA VAL A 528 -32.77 19.77 2.37
C VAL A 528 -32.45 20.98 1.50
N ASP A 529 -33.40 21.39 0.67
CA ASP A 529 -33.33 22.69 0.01
C ASP A 529 -33.44 23.80 1.06
N ALA A 530 -32.49 24.73 1.07
CA ALA A 530 -32.33 25.81 2.04
C ALA A 530 -33.22 27.03 1.75
N THR A 531 -34.09 26.99 0.74
CA THR A 531 -35.21 27.94 0.57
C THR A 531 -36.57 27.36 0.93
N THR A 532 -36.79 26.06 0.69
CA THR A 532 -38.11 25.40 0.76
C THR A 532 -38.20 24.30 1.81
N GLY A 533 -37.11 23.92 2.48
CA GLY A 533 -37.05 22.84 3.47
C GLY A 533 -37.39 21.45 2.92
N THR A 534 -37.50 21.28 1.60
CA THR A 534 -37.83 19.99 0.99
C THR A 534 -36.65 19.03 1.10
N LEU A 535 -36.90 17.83 1.64
CA LEU A 535 -35.91 16.76 1.74
C LEU A 535 -35.55 16.21 0.36
N SER A 536 -34.26 16.14 0.05
CA SER A 536 -33.74 15.51 -1.16
C SER A 536 -33.88 13.99 -1.09
N ALA A 537 -34.38 13.39 -2.17
CA ALA A 537 -34.56 11.94 -2.26
C ALA A 537 -33.24 11.15 -2.28
N ASN A 538 -32.12 11.82 -2.61
CA ASN A 538 -30.85 11.18 -2.93
C ASN A 538 -30.09 10.62 -1.71
N LEU A 539 -30.29 11.18 -0.51
CA LEU A 539 -29.68 10.67 0.73
C LEU A 539 -30.68 10.04 1.70
N GLY A 540 -31.98 10.11 1.41
CA GLY A 540 -33.06 9.63 2.29
C GLY A 540 -33.08 8.11 2.54
N SER A 541 -32.24 7.33 1.84
CA SER A 541 -32.05 5.90 2.07
C SER A 541 -30.74 5.54 2.77
N SER A 542 -29.84 6.51 2.99
CA SER A 542 -28.54 6.21 3.59
C SER A 542 -28.68 5.88 5.08
N VAL A 543 -28.11 4.76 5.50
CA VAL A 543 -28.23 4.26 6.88
C VAL A 543 -26.87 4.35 7.55
N VAL A 544 -26.72 5.31 8.46
CA VAL A 544 -25.61 5.37 9.42
C VAL A 544 -26.10 4.82 10.74
N ASP A 545 -25.42 3.81 11.29
CA ASP A 545 -25.88 3.07 12.47
C ASP A 545 -25.67 3.83 13.80
N GLY A 546 -24.87 4.89 13.79
CA GLY A 546 -24.56 5.68 14.98
C GLY A 546 -24.49 7.20 14.72
N PRO A 547 -24.38 8.03 15.77
CA PRO A 547 -24.39 9.48 15.65
C PRO A 547 -23.26 10.02 14.78
N VAL A 548 -23.60 10.92 13.84
CA VAL A 548 -22.63 11.70 13.08
C VAL A 548 -22.33 13.00 13.85
N THR A 549 -21.05 13.30 14.07
CA THR A 549 -20.59 14.45 14.87
C THR A 549 -20.15 15.62 14.00
N ALA A 550 -19.60 15.37 12.81
CA ALA A 550 -19.18 16.39 11.87
C ALA A 550 -19.34 15.94 10.41
N ILE A 551 -19.53 16.91 9.52
CA ILE A 551 -19.60 16.72 8.06
C ILE A 551 -18.83 17.81 7.34
N THR A 552 -18.30 17.49 6.15
CA THR A 552 -17.69 18.46 5.24
C THR A 552 -17.85 18.01 3.79
N LEU A 553 -17.96 18.97 2.88
CA LEU A 553 -18.00 18.71 1.43
C LEU A 553 -16.62 18.99 0.84
N GLN A 554 -16.07 18.03 0.11
CA GLN A 554 -14.80 18.17 -0.59
C GLN A 554 -14.78 17.30 -1.86
N SER A 555 -14.25 17.85 -2.96
CA SER A 555 -14.08 17.10 -4.22
C SER A 555 -15.34 16.34 -4.67
N SER A 556 -16.51 16.99 -4.58
CA SER A 556 -17.85 16.43 -4.87
C SER A 556 -18.38 15.32 -3.94
N LEU A 557 -17.64 14.96 -2.89
CA LEU A 557 -18.07 14.00 -1.87
C LEU A 557 -18.48 14.69 -0.57
N LEU A 558 -19.42 14.06 0.14
CA LEU A 558 -19.82 14.39 1.51
C LEU A 558 -19.08 13.46 2.47
N PHE A 559 -18.09 14.00 3.17
CA PHE A 559 -17.39 13.30 4.24
C PHE A 559 -18.14 13.47 5.55
N LEU A 560 -18.23 12.39 6.31
CA LEU A 560 -18.87 12.36 7.62
C LEU A 560 -18.01 11.59 8.61
N CYS A 561 -18.00 12.04 9.86
CA CYS A 561 -17.36 11.32 10.95
C CYS A 561 -18.21 11.32 12.23
N GLY A 562 -17.97 10.37 13.11
CA GLY A 562 -18.70 10.23 14.35
C GLY A 562 -18.55 8.85 15.01
N ASN A 563 -19.51 8.53 15.86
CA ASN A 563 -19.54 7.26 16.60
C ASN A 563 -20.48 6.27 15.88
N PHE A 564 -20.01 5.74 14.77
CA PHE A 564 -20.73 4.75 13.95
C PHE A 564 -19.76 3.66 13.47
N SER A 565 -20.30 2.50 13.13
CA SER A 565 -19.54 1.35 12.61
C SER A 565 -19.98 0.93 11.21
N MET A 566 -21.14 1.38 10.75
CA MET A 566 -21.72 0.98 9.48
C MET A 566 -22.33 2.16 8.74
N VAL A 567 -22.09 2.21 7.43
CA VAL A 567 -22.77 3.11 6.50
C VAL A 567 -23.30 2.29 5.33
N ASN A 568 -24.61 2.39 5.04
CA ASN A 568 -25.29 1.64 3.98
C ASN A 568 -25.06 0.11 4.06
N GLY A 569 -24.94 -0.43 5.28
CA GLY A 569 -24.71 -1.85 5.52
C GLY A 569 -23.27 -2.32 5.25
N GLN A 570 -22.34 -1.41 4.97
CA GLN A 570 -20.90 -1.67 4.85
C GLN A 570 -20.14 -1.15 6.07
N LEU A 571 -19.07 -1.84 6.47
CA LEU A 571 -18.24 -1.45 7.60
C LEU A 571 -17.54 -0.12 7.31
N ARG A 572 -17.73 0.85 8.21
CA ARG A 572 -17.06 2.16 8.21
C ARG A 572 -16.87 2.59 9.66
N ASN A 573 -15.64 2.48 10.16
CA ASN A 573 -15.32 2.75 11.57
C ASN A 573 -15.18 4.26 11.82
N GLY A 574 -16.32 4.93 12.00
CA GLY A 574 -16.42 6.31 12.45
C GLY A 574 -16.06 7.38 11.41
N VAL A 575 -15.72 7.01 10.17
CA VAL A 575 -15.53 7.92 9.04
C VAL A 575 -16.04 7.27 7.75
N ALA A 576 -16.72 8.05 6.90
CA ALA A 576 -17.13 7.61 5.57
C ALA A 576 -17.21 8.81 4.60
N ALA A 577 -17.29 8.49 3.30
CA ALA A 577 -17.60 9.46 2.25
C ALA A 577 -18.78 8.96 1.42
N LEU A 578 -19.74 9.85 1.16
CA LEU A 578 -20.92 9.60 0.36
C LEU A 578 -20.94 10.50 -0.88
N ASP A 579 -21.49 9.99 -1.98
CA ASP A 579 -21.89 10.82 -3.12
C ASP A 579 -23.20 11.55 -2.75
N PRO A 580 -23.23 12.90 -2.67
CA PRO A 580 -24.43 13.67 -2.35
C PRO A 580 -25.59 13.46 -3.34
N SER A 581 -25.27 13.14 -4.59
CA SER A 581 -26.25 13.02 -5.68
C SER A 581 -26.96 11.67 -5.71
N SER A 582 -26.38 10.64 -5.10
CA SER A 582 -26.92 9.27 -5.12
C SER A 582 -27.07 8.62 -3.74
N GLY A 583 -26.43 9.19 -2.70
CA GLY A 583 -26.29 8.58 -1.39
C GLY A 583 -25.35 7.37 -1.37
N GLY A 584 -24.71 7.06 -2.49
CA GLY A 584 -23.79 5.94 -2.66
C GLY A 584 -22.56 6.06 -1.78
N LEU A 585 -22.13 4.94 -1.19
CA LEU A 585 -20.92 4.87 -0.37
C LEU A 585 -19.68 4.82 -1.26
N ASN A 586 -18.74 5.75 -1.04
CA ASN A 586 -17.45 5.76 -1.71
C ASN A 586 -16.48 4.72 -1.08
N SER A 587 -15.47 4.30 -1.84
CA SER A 587 -14.45 3.34 -1.38
C SER A 587 -13.55 3.86 -0.26
N PHE A 588 -13.55 5.16 0.01
CA PHE A 588 -12.83 5.78 1.12
C PHE A 588 -13.12 5.09 2.46
N ASP A 589 -12.10 4.43 2.99
CA ASP A 589 -12.09 3.80 4.31
C ASP A 589 -10.69 3.92 4.94
N PRO A 590 -10.50 4.84 5.90
CA PRO A 590 -9.22 5.01 6.57
C PRO A 590 -8.92 3.98 7.68
N ALA A 591 -9.79 2.96 7.84
CA ALA A 591 -9.63 1.86 8.81
C ALA A 591 -9.23 2.33 10.22
N LEU A 592 -9.99 3.29 10.78
CA LEU A 592 -9.68 3.82 12.11
C LEU A 592 -9.76 2.73 13.20
N THR A 593 -8.83 2.77 14.15
CA THR A 593 -8.82 1.86 15.31
C THR A 593 -8.71 2.60 16.64
N GLY A 594 -9.23 1.99 17.71
CA GLY A 594 -9.04 2.41 19.10
C GLY A 594 -9.62 3.76 19.50
N GLY A 595 -10.62 4.28 18.77
CA GLY A 595 -11.41 5.45 19.16
C GLY A 595 -12.29 5.96 18.03
N ILE A 596 -12.97 7.09 18.25
CA ILE A 596 -13.87 7.72 17.29
C ILE A 596 -13.22 8.95 16.63
N ALA A 597 -13.60 9.24 15.39
CA ALA A 597 -13.39 10.55 14.79
C ALA A 597 -14.49 11.51 15.26
N GLU A 598 -14.11 12.72 15.65
CA GLU A 598 -15.01 13.72 16.23
C GLU A 598 -15.22 14.92 15.28
N THR A 599 -14.21 15.23 14.46
CA THR A 599 -14.24 16.34 13.50
C THR A 599 -13.63 15.91 12.17
N VAL A 600 -14.12 16.51 11.09
CA VAL A 600 -13.60 16.36 9.73
C VAL A 600 -13.63 17.72 9.02
N HIS A 601 -12.59 18.05 8.28
CA HIS A 601 -12.50 19.32 7.55
C HIS A 601 -11.75 19.13 6.24
N GLY A 602 -12.32 19.58 5.13
CA GLY A 602 -11.62 19.66 3.85
C GLY A 602 -10.93 21.01 3.67
N ALA A 603 -9.67 21.00 3.26
CA ALA A 603 -8.94 22.20 2.89
C ALA A 603 -8.02 21.95 1.70
N SER A 604 -8.17 22.75 0.64
CA SER A 604 -7.47 22.54 -0.64
C SER A 604 -7.76 21.13 -1.19
N ASP A 605 -6.72 20.41 -1.56
CA ASP A 605 -6.70 19.00 -1.93
C ASP A 605 -6.67 18.07 -0.70
N HIS A 606 -6.61 18.55 0.54
CA HIS A 606 -6.43 17.68 1.70
C HIS A 606 -7.70 17.53 2.56
N LEU A 607 -7.97 16.33 3.06
CA LEU A 607 -8.99 16.04 4.07
C LEU A 607 -8.32 15.80 5.43
N PHE A 608 -8.81 16.50 6.45
CA PHE A 608 -8.31 16.42 7.81
C PHE A 608 -9.33 15.77 8.72
N ILE A 609 -8.93 14.72 9.44
CA ILE A 609 -9.78 14.01 10.39
C ILE A 609 -9.14 14.10 11.76
N GLY A 610 -9.91 14.49 12.76
CA GLY A 610 -9.47 14.57 14.15
C GLY A 610 -10.41 13.86 15.10
N GLY A 611 -9.87 13.30 16.19
CA GLY A 611 -10.67 12.62 17.21
C GLY A 611 -9.84 11.88 18.25
N GLY A 612 -10.44 10.88 18.88
CA GLY A 612 -9.82 10.03 19.90
C GLY A 612 -9.26 8.70 19.38
N PHE A 613 -9.25 8.47 18.06
CA PHE A 613 -8.73 7.25 17.46
C PHE A 613 -7.21 7.10 17.66
N THR A 614 -6.75 5.84 17.73
CA THR A 614 -5.36 5.49 18.02
C THR A 614 -4.63 4.83 16.85
N GLY A 615 -5.32 4.54 15.75
CA GLY A 615 -4.70 4.06 14.51
C GLY A 615 -5.48 4.46 13.27
N PHE A 616 -4.76 4.50 12.15
CA PHE A 616 -5.22 4.94 10.82
C PHE A 616 -4.47 4.11 9.76
N ASN A 617 -5.17 3.51 8.79
CA ASN A 617 -4.61 2.63 7.76
C ASN A 617 -3.64 1.55 8.31
N GLY A 618 -3.98 0.92 9.43
CA GLY A 618 -3.12 -0.07 10.08
C GLY A 618 -1.91 0.49 10.83
N PHE A 619 -1.63 1.79 10.72
CA PHE A 619 -0.54 2.45 11.46
C PHE A 619 -1.01 2.91 12.85
N PRO A 620 -0.30 2.55 13.94
CA PRO A 620 -0.58 3.08 15.26
C PRO A 620 -0.11 4.54 15.40
N GLY A 621 -0.84 5.35 16.18
CA GLY A 621 -0.30 6.56 16.80
C GLY A 621 -0.71 7.92 16.22
N ARG A 622 -1.95 8.11 15.74
CA ARG A 622 -2.40 9.47 15.36
C ARG A 622 -3.84 9.75 15.78
N SER A 623 -4.04 10.86 16.51
CA SER A 623 -5.35 11.50 16.75
C SER A 623 -5.71 12.53 15.64
N HIS A 624 -4.86 12.64 14.60
CA HIS A 624 -5.09 13.40 13.36
C HIS A 624 -4.61 12.63 12.14
N ALA A 625 -5.44 12.57 11.10
CA ALA A 625 -5.06 12.14 9.77
C ALA A 625 -5.13 13.33 8.80
N VAL A 626 -4.13 13.43 7.92
CA VAL A 626 -4.09 14.34 6.77
C VAL A 626 -4.10 13.47 5.53
N TYR A 627 -5.05 13.68 4.64
CA TYR A 627 -5.22 12.89 3.43
C TYR A 627 -5.14 13.83 2.23
N GLY A 628 -4.06 13.80 1.44
CA GLY A 628 -4.03 14.51 0.15
C GLY A 628 -5.04 13.89 -0.81
N ALA A 629 -5.57 14.66 -1.76
CA ALA A 629 -6.56 14.21 -2.72
C ALA A 629 -5.93 13.09 -3.54
N CYS A 630 -6.19 11.87 -3.10
CA CYS A 630 -5.55 10.70 -3.61
C CYS A 630 -6.29 10.30 -4.89
N THR A 631 -5.74 10.67 -6.03
CA THR A 631 -5.89 9.84 -7.23
C THR A 631 -4.96 8.65 -7.00
N GLY A 632 -5.47 7.59 -6.36
CA GLY A 632 -4.63 6.48 -5.89
C GLY A 632 -3.71 5.95 -6.98
N SER A 633 -2.44 5.75 -6.64
CA SER A 633 -1.54 4.93 -7.44
C SER A 633 -2.01 3.48 -7.35
N GLU A 634 -1.85 2.75 -8.43
CA GLU A 634 -2.10 1.32 -8.49
C GLU A 634 -0.94 0.60 -7.77
N TRP A 635 -1.28 -0.29 -6.85
CA TRP A 635 -0.34 -1.14 -6.14
C TRP A 635 -0.78 -2.59 -6.27
N PHE A 636 0.18 -3.49 -6.38
CA PHE A 636 -0.02 -4.92 -6.58
C PHE A 636 0.78 -5.65 -5.49
N ILE A 637 0.23 -6.71 -4.93
CA ILE A 637 0.94 -7.55 -3.96
C ILE A 637 2.15 -8.17 -4.66
N ASP A 638 3.30 -8.10 -4.00
CA ASP A 638 4.57 -8.73 -4.38
C ASP A 638 4.87 -9.77 -3.29
N ALA A 639 4.36 -10.98 -3.47
CA ALA A 639 4.34 -12.04 -2.47
C ALA A 639 5.65 -12.84 -2.43
N ASP A 640 6.37 -12.95 -3.55
CA ASP A 640 7.66 -13.63 -3.62
C ASP A 640 8.88 -12.70 -3.50
N GLY A 641 8.67 -11.38 -3.62
CA GLY A 641 9.67 -10.33 -3.35
C GLY A 641 10.57 -10.01 -4.54
N ASP A 642 10.16 -10.30 -5.77
CA ASP A 642 10.97 -10.10 -6.98
C ASP A 642 10.92 -8.68 -7.57
N GLY A 643 9.96 -7.86 -7.09
CA GLY A 643 9.76 -6.48 -7.52
C GLY A 643 8.73 -6.29 -8.63
N TYR A 644 7.96 -7.32 -8.96
CA TYR A 644 6.72 -7.26 -9.74
C TYR A 644 5.58 -7.76 -8.86
N GLY A 645 4.34 -7.35 -9.17
CA GLY A 645 3.19 -7.76 -8.38
C GLY A 645 2.07 -8.31 -9.25
N ALA A 646 1.24 -9.16 -8.65
CA ALA A 646 0.18 -9.86 -9.35
C ALA A 646 -0.90 -8.88 -9.84
N PRO A 647 -1.20 -8.79 -11.15
CA PRO A 647 -2.16 -7.83 -11.70
C PRO A 647 -3.57 -7.95 -11.12
N GLU A 648 -3.99 -9.14 -10.68
CA GLU A 648 -5.28 -9.40 -10.04
C GLU A 648 -5.40 -8.87 -8.60
N THR A 649 -4.29 -8.48 -7.98
CA THR A 649 -4.25 -7.97 -6.60
C THR A 649 -4.33 -6.45 -6.50
N LEU A 650 -4.66 -5.78 -7.62
CA LEU A 650 -4.77 -4.33 -7.74
C LEU A 650 -5.49 -3.70 -6.53
N MET A 651 -4.75 -2.81 -5.86
CA MET A 651 -5.25 -1.95 -4.81
C MET A 651 -4.89 -0.49 -5.07
N LEU A 652 -5.81 0.41 -4.78
CA LEU A 652 -5.59 1.85 -4.94
C LEU A 652 -5.15 2.44 -3.60
N ALA A 653 -3.93 2.97 -3.54
CA ALA A 653 -3.40 3.61 -2.34
C ALA A 653 -2.47 4.78 -2.70
N CYS A 654 -2.30 5.72 -1.77
CA CYS A 654 -1.52 6.94 -2.00
C CYS A 654 -0.01 6.74 -1.82
N GLU A 655 0.36 5.73 -1.04
CA GLU A 655 1.71 5.24 -0.78
C GLU A 655 1.64 3.72 -0.75
N ALA A 656 2.74 3.05 -1.10
CA ALA A 656 2.85 1.59 -1.13
C ALA A 656 2.35 0.96 0.18
N PRO A 657 1.24 0.21 0.16
CA PRO A 657 0.92 -0.67 1.26
C PRO A 657 2.09 -1.64 1.53
N PRO A 658 2.30 -2.08 2.78
CA PRO A 658 3.38 -3.02 3.07
C PRO A 658 3.23 -4.31 2.24
N GLY A 659 4.28 -4.68 1.50
CA GLY A 659 4.28 -5.89 0.66
C GLY A 659 3.66 -5.69 -0.73
N THR A 660 3.65 -4.45 -1.24
CA THR A 660 3.15 -4.15 -2.59
C THR A 660 4.12 -3.31 -3.41
N ILE A 661 4.06 -3.43 -4.73
CA ILE A 661 4.83 -2.67 -5.72
C ILE A 661 3.90 -1.98 -6.73
N ASP A 662 4.42 -1.00 -7.49
CA ASP A 662 3.66 -0.20 -8.47
C ASP A 662 3.65 -0.79 -9.89
N THR A 663 4.09 -2.05 -10.04
CA THR A 663 4.23 -2.78 -11.30
C THR A 663 3.42 -4.07 -11.29
N GLY A 664 2.27 -4.09 -11.98
CA GLY A 664 1.34 -5.23 -12.06
C GLY A 664 1.67 -6.21 -13.19
N GLU A 665 2.93 -6.62 -13.30
CA GLU A 665 3.46 -7.37 -14.46
C GLU A 665 3.96 -8.78 -14.07
N ASP A 666 3.50 -9.31 -12.95
CA ASP A 666 3.83 -10.66 -12.49
C ASP A 666 2.82 -11.69 -13.01
N CYS A 667 3.32 -12.75 -13.64
CA CYS A 667 2.50 -13.80 -14.23
C CYS A 667 2.21 -14.96 -13.24
N ASP A 668 3.03 -15.13 -12.20
CA ASP A 668 2.81 -16.07 -11.09
C ASP A 668 3.57 -15.57 -9.85
N ASP A 669 2.84 -14.87 -8.97
CA ASP A 669 3.31 -14.25 -7.72
C ASP A 669 3.67 -15.26 -6.60
N THR A 670 4.06 -16.47 -7.03
CA THR A 670 4.68 -17.49 -6.19
C THR A 670 6.01 -18.00 -6.76
N ASP A 671 6.40 -17.57 -7.97
CA ASP A 671 7.63 -17.93 -8.66
C ASP A 671 8.40 -16.68 -9.13
N PRO A 672 9.52 -16.30 -8.45
CA PRO A 672 10.24 -15.04 -8.67
C PRO A 672 11.05 -14.98 -9.99
N LEU A 673 10.74 -15.91 -10.91
CA LEU A 673 11.31 -16.02 -12.24
C LEU A 673 10.26 -15.82 -13.34
N LEU A 674 8.98 -15.62 -13.01
CA LEU A 674 7.89 -15.58 -13.98
C LEU A 674 7.15 -14.24 -14.00
N TYR A 675 7.83 -13.19 -14.43
CA TYR A 675 7.26 -11.85 -14.68
C TYR A 675 7.50 -11.41 -16.12
N VAL A 676 6.72 -10.44 -16.62
CA VAL A 676 6.87 -9.91 -17.98
C VAL A 676 8.29 -9.38 -18.19
N GLY A 677 8.97 -9.88 -19.22
CA GLY A 677 10.35 -9.54 -19.55
C GLY A 677 11.41 -10.43 -18.92
N ALA A 678 11.04 -11.39 -18.05
CA ALA A 678 11.96 -12.40 -17.53
C ALA A 678 12.53 -13.26 -18.67
N GLU A 679 13.83 -13.58 -18.61
CA GLU A 679 14.47 -14.49 -19.56
C GLU A 679 13.84 -15.88 -19.47
N CYS A 680 13.46 -16.44 -20.61
CA CYS A 680 12.91 -17.79 -20.70
C CYS A 680 13.51 -18.54 -21.90
N ASP A 681 13.04 -19.76 -22.16
CA ASP A 681 13.41 -20.56 -23.34
C ASP A 681 12.13 -21.25 -23.83
N ASP A 682 11.61 -20.82 -24.98
CA ASP A 682 10.36 -21.38 -25.54
C ASP A 682 10.60 -22.69 -26.30
N GLY A 683 11.87 -23.12 -26.41
CA GLY A 683 12.29 -24.31 -27.13
C GLY A 683 12.21 -24.18 -28.65
N ASP A 684 11.91 -23.00 -29.19
CA ASP A 684 11.98 -22.72 -30.63
C ASP A 684 13.44 -22.44 -31.02
N PRO A 685 14.11 -23.34 -31.76
CA PRO A 685 15.48 -23.11 -32.20
C PRO A 685 15.61 -21.95 -33.22
N TYR A 686 14.50 -21.31 -33.61
CA TYR A 686 14.44 -20.22 -34.58
C TYR A 686 14.21 -18.84 -33.96
N SER A 687 14.18 -18.71 -32.63
CA SER A 687 14.17 -17.44 -31.92
C SER A 687 15.42 -17.20 -31.06
N GLU A 688 15.69 -15.93 -30.75
CA GLU A 688 16.69 -15.53 -29.75
C GLU A 688 16.08 -14.52 -28.78
N PHE A 689 16.63 -14.44 -27.57
CA PHE A 689 16.21 -13.53 -26.49
C PHE A 689 14.76 -13.73 -26.06
N ASP A 690 14.40 -14.98 -25.78
CA ASP A 690 13.06 -15.31 -25.32
C ASP A 690 12.79 -14.66 -23.97
N ALA A 691 11.62 -14.05 -23.88
CA ALA A 691 11.15 -13.42 -22.67
C ALA A 691 9.65 -13.68 -22.50
N ILE A 692 9.21 -13.68 -21.24
CA ILE A 692 7.79 -13.72 -20.91
C ILE A 692 7.14 -12.43 -21.42
N ASP A 693 6.07 -12.54 -22.21
CA ASP A 693 5.33 -11.41 -22.76
C ASP A 693 4.13 -10.99 -21.86
N PRO A 694 3.40 -9.91 -22.18
CA PRO A 694 2.24 -9.47 -21.39
C PRO A 694 1.06 -10.45 -21.31
N ASP A 695 1.01 -11.46 -22.18
CA ASP A 695 0.03 -12.54 -22.14
C ASP A 695 0.55 -13.74 -21.30
N CYS A 696 1.72 -13.58 -20.67
CA CYS A 696 2.41 -14.56 -19.84
C CYS A 696 2.92 -15.78 -20.61
N ASP A 697 3.20 -15.60 -21.92
CA ASP A 697 3.78 -16.62 -22.77
C ASP A 697 5.28 -16.37 -22.95
N CYS A 698 6.08 -17.43 -22.86
CA CYS A 698 7.49 -17.36 -23.24
C CYS A 698 7.57 -17.30 -24.77
N THR A 699 8.05 -16.18 -25.31
CA THR A 699 8.17 -16.00 -26.76
C THR A 699 9.51 -15.39 -27.13
N GLY A 700 10.10 -15.96 -28.17
CA GLY A 700 11.36 -15.48 -28.71
C GLY A 700 11.26 -14.46 -29.85
N LYS A 701 12.31 -13.64 -30.03
CA LYS A 701 12.37 -12.61 -31.09
C LYS A 701 12.94 -13.18 -32.38
N PHE A 702 12.30 -12.89 -33.51
CA PHE A 702 12.70 -13.33 -34.85
C PHE A 702 13.01 -12.16 -35.80
N TYR A 703 13.67 -12.45 -36.92
CA TYR A 703 13.82 -11.52 -38.05
C TYR A 703 12.79 -11.91 -39.12
N GLY A 704 11.82 -11.03 -39.39
CA GLY A 704 10.75 -11.30 -40.35
C GLY A 704 10.95 -10.56 -41.68
N ILE A 705 10.60 -11.23 -42.78
CA ILE A 705 10.57 -10.67 -44.12
C ILE A 705 9.12 -10.63 -44.60
N GLU A 706 8.64 -9.43 -44.87
CA GLU A 706 7.36 -9.19 -45.53
C GLU A 706 7.64 -8.92 -47.01
N ALA A 707 7.65 -9.98 -47.82
CA ALA A 707 7.92 -9.85 -49.24
C ALA A 707 6.64 -9.99 -50.07
N ARG A 708 6.54 -9.22 -51.15
CA ARG A 708 5.50 -9.40 -52.18
C ARG A 708 6.11 -9.59 -53.56
N LEU A 709 5.59 -10.52 -54.34
CA LEU A 709 5.96 -10.71 -55.75
C LEU A 709 4.84 -11.38 -56.55
N PHE A 710 4.86 -11.26 -57.87
CA PHE A 710 3.97 -12.01 -58.75
C PHE A 710 4.75 -12.85 -59.75
N LEU A 711 4.25 -14.04 -60.07
CA LEU A 711 4.78 -14.93 -61.09
C LEU A 711 4.06 -14.71 -62.42
N ASN A 712 4.81 -14.56 -63.52
CA ASN A 712 4.22 -14.48 -64.84
C ASN A 712 3.72 -15.87 -65.29
N GLY A 713 2.53 -15.96 -65.89
CA GLY A 713 1.90 -17.26 -66.18
C GLY A 713 0.60 -17.43 -65.38
N PRO A 714 0.66 -17.56 -64.03
CA PRO A 714 -0.54 -17.57 -63.20
C PRO A 714 -1.12 -16.17 -62.98
N TYR A 715 -0.36 -15.08 -63.11
CA TYR A 715 -0.87 -13.72 -62.91
C TYR A 715 -1.96 -13.33 -63.93
N VAL A 716 -3.08 -12.80 -63.43
CA VAL A 716 -4.24 -12.37 -64.23
C VAL A 716 -4.50 -10.88 -64.01
N SER A 717 -4.12 -10.05 -64.99
CA SER A 717 -4.08 -8.59 -64.84
C SER A 717 -5.42 -7.91 -64.55
N ASN A 718 -6.54 -8.46 -65.00
CA ASN A 718 -7.86 -7.90 -64.71
C ASN A 718 -8.38 -8.25 -63.30
N MET A 719 -7.81 -9.25 -62.65
CA MET A 719 -8.13 -9.62 -61.28
C MET A 719 -7.14 -9.00 -60.29
N GLY A 720 -5.93 -8.65 -60.74
CA GLY A 720 -4.84 -8.25 -59.85
C GLY A 720 -4.31 -9.40 -58.97
N LEU A 721 -4.65 -10.65 -59.32
CA LEU A 721 -4.33 -11.86 -58.57
C LEU A 721 -3.70 -12.92 -59.48
N MET A 722 -2.95 -13.84 -58.89
CA MET A 722 -2.53 -15.10 -59.52
C MET A 722 -3.65 -16.15 -59.45
N ARG A 723 -3.62 -17.11 -60.38
CA ARG A 723 -4.39 -18.35 -60.29
C ARG A 723 -3.71 -19.31 -59.32
N ASP A 724 -4.52 -20.11 -58.60
CA ASP A 724 -4.11 -21.16 -57.67
C ASP A 724 -4.46 -22.56 -58.20
N ASP A 725 -4.23 -22.77 -59.50
CA ASP A 725 -4.62 -24.01 -60.20
C ASP A 725 -3.92 -25.24 -59.60
N LEU A 726 -2.63 -25.12 -59.24
CA LEU A 726 -1.86 -26.19 -58.60
C LEU A 726 -2.46 -26.63 -57.26
N ARG A 727 -2.87 -25.67 -56.42
CA ARG A 727 -3.55 -25.94 -55.15
C ARG A 727 -4.90 -26.60 -55.37
N THR A 728 -5.69 -26.06 -56.30
CA THR A 728 -7.03 -26.59 -56.65
C THR A 728 -6.95 -28.01 -57.20
N ALA A 729 -5.88 -28.35 -57.93
CA ALA A 729 -5.61 -29.68 -58.45
C ALA A 729 -4.92 -30.62 -57.43
N SER A 730 -4.64 -30.14 -56.20
CA SER A 730 -3.91 -30.89 -55.16
C SER A 730 -2.53 -31.37 -55.64
N LEU A 731 -1.83 -30.54 -56.41
CA LEU A 731 -0.51 -30.84 -56.98
C LEU A 731 0.65 -30.23 -56.18
N LEU A 732 0.39 -29.23 -55.33
CA LEU A 732 1.43 -28.62 -54.50
C LEU A 732 2.01 -29.65 -53.51
N PRO A 733 3.35 -29.80 -53.44
CA PRO A 733 3.96 -30.68 -52.47
C PRO A 733 3.85 -30.10 -51.05
N LEU A 734 3.74 -30.98 -50.05
CA LEU A 734 3.75 -30.59 -48.63
C LEU A 734 5.16 -30.34 -48.10
N GLU A 735 6.19 -30.81 -48.80
CA GLU A 735 7.60 -30.53 -48.53
C GLU A 735 8.12 -29.59 -49.62
N GLU A 736 8.99 -28.66 -49.25
CA GLU A 736 9.55 -27.71 -50.20
C GLU A 736 10.32 -28.43 -51.33
N PRO A 737 10.22 -27.95 -52.58
CA PRO A 737 10.76 -28.66 -53.74
C PRO A 737 12.24 -28.35 -54.02
N TYR A 738 12.82 -27.32 -53.42
CA TYR A 738 14.11 -26.76 -53.80
C TYR A 738 15.28 -27.67 -53.43
N SER A 739 15.21 -28.36 -52.28
CA SER A 739 16.18 -29.42 -51.94
C SER A 739 16.22 -30.51 -53.00
N ALA A 740 15.06 -31.00 -53.44
CA ALA A 740 14.97 -32.04 -54.48
C ALA A 740 15.41 -31.54 -55.86
N LEU A 741 15.25 -30.24 -56.14
CA LEU A 741 15.71 -29.59 -57.36
C LEU A 741 17.20 -29.23 -57.34
N GLY A 742 17.90 -29.48 -56.23
CA GLY A 742 19.34 -29.26 -56.10
C GLY A 742 19.74 -27.83 -55.77
N TYR A 743 18.83 -27.02 -55.22
CA TYR A 743 19.17 -25.72 -54.67
C TYR A 743 20.01 -25.91 -53.40
N VAL A 744 21.02 -25.04 -53.23
CA VAL A 744 21.86 -25.07 -52.04
C VAL A 744 21.24 -24.17 -50.99
N HIS A 745 20.87 -24.76 -49.85
CA HIS A 745 20.46 -24.00 -48.68
C HIS A 745 21.68 -23.53 -47.89
N HIS A 746 21.66 -22.28 -47.44
CA HIS A 746 22.71 -21.63 -46.67
C HIS A 746 22.18 -21.24 -45.29
N ALA A 747 22.95 -21.54 -44.24
CA ALA A 747 22.64 -21.32 -42.82
C ALA A 747 21.37 -22.01 -42.29
N GLN A 748 20.24 -21.89 -43.01
CA GLN A 748 18.92 -22.42 -42.68
C GLN A 748 18.18 -22.90 -43.94
N GLY A 749 17.06 -23.58 -43.69
CA GLY A 749 16.19 -24.16 -44.69
C GLY A 749 16.68 -25.51 -45.23
N GLY A 750 15.82 -26.13 -46.04
CA GLY A 750 15.96 -27.44 -46.61
C GLY A 750 15.09 -28.45 -45.85
N GLY A 751 14.08 -29.01 -46.55
CA GLY A 751 13.13 -29.96 -45.96
C GLY A 751 11.99 -29.32 -45.17
N GLU A 752 11.73 -28.02 -45.35
CA GLU A 752 10.55 -27.36 -44.80
C GLU A 752 9.27 -28.09 -45.22
N THR A 753 8.34 -28.28 -44.27
CA THR A 753 7.06 -28.92 -44.53
C THR A 753 5.89 -28.06 -44.06
N ILE A 754 4.76 -28.16 -44.75
CA ILE A 754 3.52 -27.46 -44.41
C ILE A 754 2.43 -28.42 -43.99
N ALA A 755 1.55 -27.97 -43.10
CA ALA A 755 0.36 -28.74 -42.75
C ALA A 755 -0.63 -28.75 -43.93
N PRO A 756 -1.35 -29.88 -44.19
CA PRO A 756 -2.37 -29.93 -45.23
C PRO A 756 -3.46 -28.85 -45.11
N SER A 757 -3.71 -28.35 -43.89
CA SER A 757 -4.66 -27.26 -43.63
C SER A 757 -4.28 -25.95 -44.33
N VAL A 758 -2.99 -25.68 -44.54
CA VAL A 758 -2.51 -24.47 -45.22
C VAL A 758 -3.03 -24.42 -46.67
N LEU A 759 -3.07 -25.57 -47.36
CA LEU A 759 -3.58 -25.67 -48.73
C LEU A 759 -5.12 -25.63 -48.84
N SER A 760 -5.83 -25.67 -47.70
CA SER A 760 -7.29 -25.55 -47.67
C SER A 760 -7.77 -24.10 -47.76
N VAL A 761 -6.88 -23.13 -47.53
CA VAL A 761 -7.17 -21.69 -47.65
C VAL A 761 -7.51 -21.32 -49.10
N THR A 762 -8.51 -20.46 -49.28
CA THR A 762 -9.02 -19.99 -50.58
C THR A 762 -9.12 -18.46 -50.58
N GLY A 763 -9.43 -17.84 -51.72
CA GLY A 763 -9.51 -16.38 -51.83
C GLY A 763 -8.15 -15.76 -52.12
N ASN A 764 -7.86 -14.58 -51.59
CA ASN A 764 -6.59 -13.86 -51.82
C ASN A 764 -5.39 -14.62 -51.24
N ASP A 765 -5.58 -15.24 -50.09
CA ASP A 765 -4.50 -15.88 -49.30
C ASP A 765 -4.26 -17.34 -49.73
N ALA A 766 -4.88 -17.77 -50.83
CA ALA A 766 -4.69 -19.12 -51.34
C ALA A 766 -3.26 -19.29 -51.86
N VAL A 767 -2.59 -20.38 -51.48
CA VAL A 767 -1.24 -20.68 -51.95
C VAL A 767 -1.23 -20.95 -53.45
N VAL A 768 -0.38 -20.22 -54.17
CA VAL A 768 -0.08 -20.41 -55.59
C VAL A 768 1.06 -21.41 -55.74
N ASP A 769 2.15 -21.21 -55.00
CA ASP A 769 3.35 -22.02 -55.11
C ASP A 769 4.35 -21.83 -53.95
N TRP A 770 5.42 -22.61 -53.94
CA TRP A 770 6.60 -22.38 -53.11
C TRP A 770 7.52 -21.34 -53.75
N VAL A 771 8.26 -20.57 -52.95
CA VAL A 771 9.32 -19.63 -53.35
C VAL A 771 10.59 -19.83 -52.50
N PHE A 772 11.75 -19.49 -53.05
CA PHE A 772 13.05 -19.66 -52.39
C PHE A 772 13.68 -18.30 -52.11
N LEU A 773 13.72 -17.90 -50.85
CA LEU A 773 14.29 -16.63 -50.42
C LEU A 773 15.78 -16.79 -50.13
N GLU A 774 16.57 -15.81 -50.55
CA GLU A 774 18.00 -15.72 -50.32
C GLU A 774 18.34 -14.34 -49.72
N VAL A 775 19.06 -14.34 -48.60
CA VAL A 775 19.70 -13.13 -48.06
C VAL A 775 21.16 -13.13 -48.45
N ARG A 776 21.62 -12.04 -49.06
CA ARG A 776 22.94 -11.93 -49.69
C ARG A 776 23.76 -10.79 -49.09
N ASP A 777 25.08 -10.97 -49.06
CA ASP A 777 26.02 -10.02 -48.46
C ASP A 777 25.91 -8.62 -49.09
N GLN A 778 26.03 -7.56 -48.27
CA GLN A 778 25.95 -6.17 -48.72
C GLN A 778 27.06 -5.78 -49.71
N SER A 779 28.27 -6.30 -49.52
CA SER A 779 29.47 -5.91 -50.24
C SER A 779 29.84 -6.89 -51.35
N GLU A 780 29.48 -8.16 -51.20
CA GLU A 780 29.69 -9.23 -52.17
C GLU A 780 28.35 -9.94 -52.49
N PRO A 781 27.48 -9.34 -53.33
CA PRO A 781 26.11 -9.85 -53.57
C PRO A 781 26.04 -11.27 -54.15
N SER A 782 27.15 -11.82 -54.64
CA SER A 782 27.28 -13.22 -55.08
C SER A 782 27.27 -14.22 -53.91
N GLN A 783 27.59 -13.77 -52.70
CA GLN A 783 27.61 -14.59 -51.50
C GLN A 783 26.22 -14.65 -50.84
N VAL A 784 25.64 -15.85 -50.81
CA VAL A 784 24.40 -16.14 -50.07
C VAL A 784 24.74 -16.42 -48.60
N ILE A 785 24.11 -15.66 -47.71
CA ILE A 785 24.30 -15.73 -46.26
C ILE A 785 23.30 -16.70 -45.64
N ALA A 786 22.02 -16.56 -45.99
CA ALA A 786 20.95 -17.42 -45.50
C ALA A 786 19.90 -17.68 -46.58
N THR A 787 19.18 -18.80 -46.44
CA THR A 787 18.07 -19.18 -47.31
C THR A 787 16.87 -19.65 -46.53
N ARG A 788 15.67 -19.52 -47.11
CA ARG A 788 14.45 -20.15 -46.59
C ARG A 788 13.42 -20.36 -47.69
N SER A 789 12.72 -21.48 -47.63
CA SER A 789 11.55 -21.73 -48.49
C SER A 789 10.30 -21.10 -47.86
N GLY A 790 9.54 -20.34 -48.65
CA GLY A 790 8.27 -19.73 -48.25
C GLY A 790 7.14 -20.09 -49.23
N LEU A 791 5.94 -19.62 -48.92
CA LEU A 791 4.74 -19.84 -49.72
C LEU A 791 4.31 -18.54 -50.38
N LEU A 792 4.02 -18.58 -51.66
CA LEU A 792 3.48 -17.46 -52.43
C LEU A 792 1.96 -17.55 -52.50
N GLN A 793 1.26 -16.49 -52.10
CA GLN A 793 -0.20 -16.38 -52.14
C GLN A 793 -0.70 -15.68 -53.40
N ARG A 794 -2.00 -15.77 -53.70
CA ARG A 794 -2.57 -15.26 -54.95
C ARG A 794 -2.49 -13.76 -55.10
N ASP A 795 -2.51 -13.02 -54.01
CA ASP A 795 -2.37 -11.57 -54.02
C ASP A 795 -0.89 -11.12 -54.02
N GLY A 796 0.04 -12.07 -54.02
CA GLY A 796 1.48 -11.83 -54.14
C GLY A 796 2.22 -11.85 -52.82
N ASP A 797 1.56 -11.99 -51.67
CA ASP A 797 2.22 -12.13 -50.38
C ASP A 797 3.08 -13.39 -50.32
N VAL A 798 4.28 -13.25 -49.74
CA VAL A 798 5.19 -14.35 -49.44
C VAL A 798 5.19 -14.58 -47.94
N VAL A 799 4.66 -15.73 -47.52
CA VAL A 799 4.41 -16.09 -46.12
C VAL A 799 5.19 -17.34 -45.71
N ASP A 800 5.35 -17.54 -44.41
CA ASP A 800 6.00 -18.70 -43.81
C ASP A 800 5.12 -19.96 -43.88
N LEU A 801 5.59 -21.05 -43.27
CA LEU A 801 4.99 -22.38 -43.37
C LEU A 801 3.58 -22.52 -42.76
N ASP A 802 3.14 -21.55 -41.97
CA ASP A 802 1.77 -21.47 -41.44
C ASP A 802 0.77 -20.91 -42.46
N GLY A 803 1.26 -20.32 -43.56
CA GLY A 803 0.45 -19.70 -44.59
C GLY A 803 -0.07 -18.30 -44.21
N VAL A 804 0.45 -17.67 -43.15
CA VAL A 804 -0.03 -16.36 -42.67
C VAL A 804 1.12 -15.45 -42.24
N SER A 805 2.08 -15.96 -41.47
CA SER A 805 3.16 -15.15 -40.91
C SER A 805 4.15 -14.68 -41.98
N PRO A 806 4.82 -13.54 -41.78
CA PRO A 806 6.00 -13.17 -42.57
C PRO A 806 7.09 -14.25 -42.49
N VAL A 807 7.86 -14.44 -43.56
CA VAL A 807 8.93 -15.46 -43.58
C VAL A 807 10.01 -15.13 -42.56
N ARG A 808 10.32 -16.08 -41.66
CA ARG A 808 11.29 -15.90 -40.57
C ARG A 808 12.63 -16.52 -40.92
N LEU A 809 13.73 -15.78 -40.91
CA LEU A 809 15.05 -16.36 -41.18
C LEU A 809 16.15 -15.77 -40.30
N TYR A 810 17.20 -16.54 -40.05
CA TYR A 810 18.30 -16.12 -39.21
C TYR A 810 19.45 -15.52 -40.03
N VAL A 811 19.70 -14.23 -39.81
CA VAL A 811 20.93 -13.55 -40.21
C VAL A 811 21.40 -12.64 -39.07
N PRO A 812 22.72 -12.44 -38.90
CA PRO A 812 23.21 -11.42 -37.99
C PRO A 812 22.60 -10.06 -38.31
N SER A 813 22.37 -9.21 -37.31
CA SER A 813 21.90 -7.85 -37.56
C SER A 813 22.87 -7.10 -38.47
N GLY A 814 22.37 -6.54 -39.56
CA GLY A 814 23.23 -6.03 -40.63
C GLY A 814 22.44 -5.58 -41.85
N GLN A 815 23.14 -5.02 -42.83
CA GLN A 815 22.54 -4.69 -44.12
C GLN A 815 22.74 -5.82 -45.12
N TYR A 816 21.70 -6.18 -45.87
CA TYR A 816 21.73 -7.28 -46.83
C TYR A 816 20.90 -7.00 -48.07
N HIS A 817 21.23 -7.67 -49.17
CA HIS A 817 20.33 -7.76 -50.33
C HIS A 817 19.33 -8.90 -50.12
N LEU A 818 18.09 -8.70 -50.56
CA LEU A 818 17.07 -9.74 -50.58
C LEU A 818 16.85 -10.22 -52.01
N ALA A 819 16.90 -11.53 -52.23
CA ALA A 819 16.58 -12.15 -53.49
C ALA A 819 15.49 -13.22 -53.32
N ILE A 820 14.66 -13.39 -54.36
CA ILE A 820 13.64 -14.43 -54.40
C ILE A 820 13.74 -15.17 -55.73
N ARG A 821 13.73 -16.50 -55.64
CA ARG A 821 13.82 -17.44 -56.75
C ARG A 821 12.61 -18.36 -56.77
N HIS A 822 12.36 -18.93 -57.93
CA HIS A 822 11.26 -19.85 -58.15
C HIS A 822 11.70 -20.96 -59.11
N ARG A 823 11.05 -22.13 -59.07
CA ARG A 823 11.55 -23.36 -59.74
C ARG A 823 11.74 -23.24 -61.25
N ASN A 824 10.99 -22.35 -61.90
CA ASN A 824 10.98 -22.20 -63.36
C ASN A 824 10.81 -20.74 -63.83
N HIS A 825 11.13 -19.80 -62.95
CA HIS A 825 11.15 -18.37 -63.27
C HIS A 825 12.52 -17.78 -62.98
N LEU A 826 12.89 -16.73 -63.71
CA LEU A 826 14.10 -15.98 -63.44
C LEU A 826 13.95 -15.22 -62.11
N GLY A 827 14.87 -15.46 -61.18
CA GLY A 827 14.87 -14.80 -59.88
C GLY A 827 15.20 -13.30 -59.95
N VAL A 828 14.87 -12.60 -58.87
CA VAL A 828 15.05 -11.16 -58.70
C VAL A 828 15.79 -10.86 -57.39
N MET A 829 16.55 -9.78 -57.35
CA MET A 829 17.20 -9.27 -56.13
C MET A 829 17.02 -7.76 -56.03
N THR A 830 16.96 -7.23 -54.81
CA THR A 830 16.98 -5.78 -54.55
C THR A 830 18.28 -5.14 -55.05
N ALA A 831 18.20 -3.95 -55.65
CA ALA A 831 19.37 -3.19 -56.10
C ALA A 831 20.20 -2.64 -54.92
N GLY A 832 19.51 -2.23 -53.85
CA GLY A 832 20.10 -1.75 -52.61
C GLY A 832 19.94 -2.76 -51.47
N THR A 833 20.60 -2.47 -50.37
CA THR A 833 20.51 -3.28 -49.14
C THR A 833 19.40 -2.77 -48.22
N HIS A 834 18.88 -3.68 -47.41
CA HIS A 834 17.92 -3.43 -46.34
C HIS A 834 18.54 -3.76 -45.00
N LEU A 835 18.21 -2.99 -43.97
CA LEU A 835 18.67 -3.23 -42.60
C LEU A 835 17.81 -4.33 -41.96
N PHE A 836 18.45 -5.41 -41.56
CA PHE A 836 17.87 -6.47 -40.75
C PHE A 836 18.22 -6.19 -39.29
N THR A 837 17.20 -5.99 -38.46
CA THR A 837 17.32 -5.79 -37.01
C THR A 837 16.34 -6.73 -36.31
N ILE A 838 16.76 -7.29 -35.18
CA ILE A 838 15.96 -8.25 -34.44
C ILE A 838 14.62 -7.63 -34.01
N GLY A 839 13.51 -8.37 -34.16
CA GLY A 839 12.17 -7.89 -33.84
C GLY A 839 11.60 -6.85 -34.81
N THR A 840 12.22 -6.63 -35.97
CA THR A 840 11.70 -5.74 -37.01
C THR A 840 11.40 -6.50 -38.30
N LEU A 841 10.39 -6.03 -39.05
CA LEU A 841 10.05 -6.58 -40.36
C LEU A 841 10.79 -5.84 -41.47
N VAL A 842 11.43 -6.60 -42.36
CA VAL A 842 11.99 -6.09 -43.61
C VAL A 842 10.93 -6.24 -44.71
N SER A 843 10.31 -5.12 -45.10
CA SER A 843 9.27 -5.10 -46.13
C SER A 843 9.86 -4.81 -47.52
N VAL A 844 9.63 -5.71 -48.49
CA VAL A 844 10.12 -5.60 -49.88
C VAL A 844 9.06 -6.06 -50.88
N HIS A 845 8.58 -5.13 -51.71
CA HIS A 845 7.49 -5.38 -52.65
C HIS A 845 8.01 -5.39 -54.09
N PHE A 846 8.36 -6.56 -54.62
CA PHE A 846 8.86 -6.75 -55.98
C PHE A 846 7.79 -6.54 -57.05
N ASP A 847 6.51 -6.50 -56.70
CA ASP A 847 5.40 -6.22 -57.61
C ASP A 847 5.30 -4.75 -58.03
N LEU A 848 5.93 -3.85 -57.28
CA LEU A 848 5.85 -2.40 -57.51
C LEU A 848 6.94 -1.89 -58.47
N PRO A 849 6.60 -0.99 -59.42
CA PRO A 849 7.58 -0.33 -60.29
C PRO A 849 8.64 0.51 -59.58
N ALA A 850 8.38 0.92 -58.34
CA ALA A 850 9.29 1.72 -57.54
C ALA A 850 10.43 0.90 -56.91
N THR A 851 10.29 -0.42 -56.84
CA THR A 851 11.27 -1.29 -56.18
C THR A 851 12.46 -1.49 -57.10
N ALA A 852 13.59 -0.87 -56.76
CA ALA A 852 14.81 -0.97 -57.53
C ALA A 852 15.39 -2.39 -57.44
N THR A 853 15.59 -3.04 -58.58
CA THR A 853 16.15 -4.40 -58.68
C THR A 853 17.56 -4.42 -59.24
N TYR A 854 18.37 -5.40 -58.85
CA TYR A 854 19.69 -5.64 -59.41
C TYR A 854 19.63 -5.86 -60.93
N GLY A 855 20.67 -5.40 -61.63
CA GLY A 855 20.78 -5.56 -63.08
C GLY A 855 19.81 -4.70 -63.89
N SER A 856 19.39 -5.19 -65.06
CA SER A 856 18.47 -4.49 -65.96
C SER A 856 17.37 -5.43 -66.47
N ASN A 857 16.13 -4.94 -66.50
CA ASN A 857 14.95 -5.73 -66.91
C ASN A 857 14.77 -7.05 -66.13
N ALA A 858 15.01 -7.01 -64.81
CA ALA A 858 14.89 -8.17 -63.93
C ALA A 858 13.49 -8.79 -63.90
N GLN A 859 12.47 -8.00 -64.24
CA GLN A 859 11.07 -8.36 -64.14
C GLN A 859 10.30 -7.98 -65.41
N ARG A 860 9.12 -8.57 -65.58
CA ARG A 860 8.18 -8.29 -66.67
C ARG A 860 7.09 -7.36 -66.18
N ASP A 861 6.95 -6.22 -66.84
CA ASP A 861 5.80 -5.33 -66.66
C ASP A 861 4.55 -5.93 -67.35
N VAL A 862 3.50 -6.10 -66.56
CA VAL A 862 2.17 -6.52 -67.02
C VAL A 862 1.15 -5.49 -66.53
N SER A 863 0.97 -4.42 -67.32
CA SER A 863 0.00 -3.35 -67.04
C SER A 863 0.26 -2.58 -65.73
N GLY A 864 1.52 -2.33 -65.39
CA GLY A 864 1.93 -1.56 -64.22
C GLY A 864 2.28 -2.41 -62.99
N VAL A 865 2.10 -3.73 -63.08
CA VAL A 865 2.53 -4.70 -62.05
C VAL A 865 3.76 -5.45 -62.57
N HIS A 866 4.78 -5.57 -61.73
CA HIS A 866 6.00 -6.30 -62.07
C HIS A 866 5.90 -7.77 -61.64
N THR A 867 6.19 -8.66 -62.58
CA THR A 867 6.13 -10.12 -62.41
C THR A 867 7.48 -10.76 -62.72
N LEU A 868 7.83 -11.88 -62.11
CA LEU A 868 9.02 -12.64 -62.49
C LEU A 868 8.85 -13.23 -63.88
N TRP A 869 9.93 -13.28 -64.67
CA TRP A 869 9.88 -13.88 -66.01
C TRP A 869 9.75 -15.40 -65.93
N SER A 870 8.71 -15.96 -66.55
CA SER A 870 8.51 -17.40 -66.66
C SER A 870 9.39 -18.03 -67.74
N GLY A 871 9.65 -19.33 -67.62
CA GLY A 871 10.20 -20.14 -68.71
C GLY A 871 11.61 -20.66 -68.53
N ASP A 872 12.19 -20.51 -67.33
CA ASP A 872 13.48 -21.13 -66.97
C ASP A 872 13.27 -22.59 -66.58
N VAL A 873 12.80 -23.40 -67.53
CA VAL A 873 12.31 -24.77 -67.28
C VAL A 873 13.40 -25.69 -66.75
N ASN A 874 14.66 -25.44 -67.13
CA ASN A 874 15.80 -26.23 -66.68
C ASN A 874 16.54 -25.62 -65.46
N GLY A 875 16.08 -24.47 -64.95
CA GLY A 875 16.60 -23.83 -63.74
C GLY A 875 18.03 -23.31 -63.85
N ASN A 876 18.53 -23.05 -65.06
CA ASN A 876 19.92 -22.61 -65.27
C ASN A 876 20.11 -21.09 -65.21
N GLY A 877 19.04 -20.34 -64.92
CA GLY A 877 19.06 -18.88 -64.86
C GLY A 877 19.04 -18.20 -66.24
N GLN A 878 18.78 -18.94 -67.32
CA GLN A 878 18.71 -18.43 -68.68
C GLN A 878 17.50 -18.98 -69.43
N VAL A 879 16.61 -18.11 -69.87
CA VAL A 879 15.51 -18.48 -70.76
C VAL A 879 15.95 -18.37 -72.22
N LYS A 880 15.87 -19.49 -72.94
CA LYS A 880 16.25 -19.65 -74.35
C LYS A 880 15.17 -20.41 -75.11
N TYR A 881 14.76 -19.87 -76.26
CA TYR A 881 13.81 -20.55 -77.14
C TYR A 881 14.47 -21.51 -78.15
N ALA A 882 15.68 -21.19 -78.62
CA ALA A 882 16.44 -21.99 -79.59
C ALA A 882 17.93 -22.06 -79.24
N GLY A 883 18.64 -23.05 -79.81
CA GLY A 883 20.06 -23.32 -79.52
C GLY A 883 20.26 -24.45 -78.50
N GLY A 884 21.52 -24.74 -78.16
CA GLY A 884 21.83 -25.74 -77.14
C GLY A 884 21.40 -25.30 -75.75
N GLY A 885 20.80 -26.22 -74.97
CA GLY A 885 20.28 -25.93 -73.63
C GLY A 885 19.09 -24.96 -73.66
N ASN A 886 18.22 -25.06 -74.67
CA ASN A 886 16.98 -24.28 -74.71
C ASN A 886 15.92 -24.87 -73.76
N ASP A 887 14.98 -24.04 -73.32
CA ASP A 887 13.93 -24.40 -72.35
C ASP A 887 12.71 -25.06 -73.00
N ARG A 888 12.57 -24.89 -74.32
CA ARG A 888 11.47 -25.47 -75.09
C ARG A 888 11.58 -26.99 -75.18
N ASP A 889 12.77 -27.52 -75.44
CA ASP A 889 12.97 -28.95 -75.67
C ASP A 889 12.63 -29.79 -74.42
N PRO A 890 12.98 -29.38 -73.18
CA PRO A 890 12.48 -29.99 -71.95
C PRO A 890 10.95 -30.12 -71.87
N ILE A 891 10.19 -29.13 -72.36
CA ILE A 891 8.72 -29.22 -72.42
C ILE A 891 8.30 -30.36 -73.36
N LEU A 892 8.91 -30.46 -74.54
CA LEU A 892 8.62 -31.53 -75.51
C LEU A 892 8.94 -32.91 -74.93
N VAL A 893 10.07 -33.03 -74.24
CA VAL A 893 10.49 -34.26 -73.57
C VAL A 893 9.49 -34.65 -72.49
N THR A 894 9.05 -33.69 -71.67
CA THR A 894 8.08 -33.91 -70.58
C THR A 894 6.78 -34.52 -71.09
N ILE A 895 6.27 -34.07 -72.25
CA ILE A 895 5.04 -34.62 -72.85
C ILE A 895 5.25 -35.91 -73.67
N GLY A 896 6.44 -36.52 -73.64
CA GLY A 896 6.72 -37.80 -74.31
C GLY A 896 7.38 -37.68 -75.70
N GLY A 897 7.91 -36.51 -76.07
CA GLY A 897 8.91 -36.31 -77.13
C GLY A 897 8.49 -36.55 -78.59
N THR A 898 7.36 -37.21 -78.83
CA THR A 898 6.99 -37.73 -80.16
C THR A 898 5.65 -37.20 -80.67
N VAL A 899 4.76 -36.76 -79.77
CA VAL A 899 3.44 -36.20 -80.12
C VAL A 899 3.33 -34.80 -79.52
N PRO A 900 3.49 -33.73 -80.31
CA PRO A 900 3.48 -32.34 -79.81
C PRO A 900 2.14 -31.89 -79.19
N THR A 901 1.08 -32.68 -79.34
CA THR A 901 -0.27 -32.41 -78.80
C THR A 901 -0.58 -33.21 -77.54
N ALA A 902 0.36 -34.02 -77.04
CA ALA A 902 0.22 -34.69 -75.75
C ALA A 902 0.31 -33.67 -74.60
N THR A 903 -0.32 -34.00 -73.48
CA THR A 903 -0.32 -33.18 -72.27
C THR A 903 0.03 -34.04 -71.07
N VAL A 904 0.73 -33.48 -70.09
CA VAL A 904 1.06 -34.18 -68.83
C VAL A 904 0.62 -33.31 -67.66
N ASN A 905 -0.13 -33.92 -66.75
CA ASN A 905 -0.58 -33.24 -65.54
C ASN A 905 0.42 -33.48 -64.41
N GLY A 906 0.72 -32.45 -63.62
CA GLY A 906 1.56 -32.59 -62.43
C GLY A 906 2.25 -31.30 -62.02
N TYR A 907 2.93 -31.35 -60.88
CA TYR A 907 3.82 -30.30 -60.40
C TYR A 907 5.19 -30.45 -61.06
N LEU A 908 5.38 -29.75 -62.18
CA LEU A 908 6.52 -29.94 -63.08
C LEU A 908 7.20 -28.61 -63.40
N SER A 909 8.53 -28.58 -63.46
CA SER A 909 9.27 -27.37 -63.85
C SER A 909 8.95 -26.88 -65.26
N ALA A 910 8.46 -27.77 -66.13
CA ALA A 910 8.04 -27.45 -67.50
C ALA A 910 6.71 -26.68 -67.58
N ASP A 911 5.92 -26.62 -66.51
CA ASP A 911 4.66 -25.87 -66.47
C ASP A 911 4.94 -24.38 -66.22
N CYS A 912 5.11 -23.65 -67.31
CA CYS A 912 5.36 -22.21 -67.31
C CYS A 912 4.09 -21.42 -66.97
N THR A 913 2.91 -22.04 -67.07
CA THR A 913 1.63 -21.38 -66.79
C THR A 913 1.15 -21.54 -65.35
N LEU A 914 1.72 -22.51 -64.65
CA LEU A 914 1.29 -22.97 -63.32
C LEU A 914 -0.18 -23.43 -63.31
N ASP A 915 -0.68 -23.99 -64.42
CA ASP A 915 -2.05 -24.53 -64.54
C ASP A 915 -2.13 -26.03 -64.19
N GLY A 916 -1.00 -26.66 -63.85
CA GLY A 916 -0.86 -28.07 -63.56
C GLY A 916 -0.82 -28.98 -64.79
N VAL A 917 -0.76 -28.42 -66.01
CA VAL A 917 -0.81 -29.15 -67.28
C VAL A 917 0.25 -28.67 -68.26
N VAL A 918 1.30 -29.46 -68.45
CA VAL A 918 2.36 -29.18 -69.43
C VAL A 918 1.89 -29.47 -70.85
N LYS A 919 2.02 -28.49 -71.76
CA LYS A 919 1.61 -28.53 -73.17
C LYS A 919 2.68 -27.93 -74.09
N TYR A 920 2.97 -28.60 -75.20
CA TYR A 920 3.91 -28.08 -76.22
C TYR A 920 3.23 -27.33 -77.37
N ALA A 921 1.98 -27.68 -77.72
CA ALA A 921 1.20 -27.06 -78.78
C ALA A 921 -0.28 -26.94 -78.38
N GLY A 922 -1.04 -26.07 -79.05
CA GLY A 922 -2.43 -25.75 -78.70
C GLY A 922 -2.55 -24.38 -78.00
N GLY A 923 -3.75 -24.03 -77.55
CA GLY A 923 -3.96 -22.78 -76.80
C GLY A 923 -3.32 -22.84 -75.42
N ASN A 924 -2.76 -21.72 -74.97
CA ASN A 924 -2.06 -21.59 -73.68
C ASN A 924 -1.01 -22.69 -73.43
N ASN A 925 -0.12 -22.92 -74.40
CA ASN A 925 0.98 -23.88 -74.26
C ASN A 925 2.21 -23.23 -73.60
N ASP A 926 3.01 -24.01 -72.87
CA ASP A 926 4.16 -23.54 -72.09
C ASP A 926 5.30 -23.01 -72.97
N ARG A 927 5.48 -23.62 -74.14
CA ARG A 927 6.51 -23.19 -75.11
C ARG A 927 6.32 -21.73 -75.50
N ASP A 928 5.10 -21.30 -75.76
CA ASP A 928 4.84 -19.93 -76.22
C ASP A 928 5.15 -18.91 -75.13
N HIS A 929 5.08 -19.28 -73.85
CA HIS A 929 5.53 -18.44 -72.74
C HIS A 929 7.05 -18.22 -72.77
N ILE A 930 7.85 -19.25 -73.08
CA ILE A 930 9.30 -19.09 -73.32
C ILE A 930 9.56 -18.12 -74.47
N LEU A 931 8.83 -18.25 -75.58
CA LEU A 931 8.98 -17.37 -76.74
C LEU A 931 8.67 -15.92 -76.38
N GLN A 932 7.62 -15.69 -75.60
CA GLN A 932 7.27 -14.35 -75.10
C GLN A 932 8.35 -13.79 -74.19
N THR A 933 8.90 -14.59 -73.26
CA THR A 933 9.97 -14.16 -72.35
C THR A 933 11.21 -13.68 -73.09
N VAL A 934 11.60 -14.34 -74.17
CA VAL A 934 12.76 -13.91 -74.98
C VAL A 934 12.43 -12.79 -75.99
N GLY A 935 11.18 -12.31 -76.07
CA GLY A 935 10.80 -11.15 -76.88
C GLY A 935 9.99 -11.44 -78.14
N GLY A 936 9.39 -12.64 -78.26
CA GLY A 936 8.28 -12.98 -79.17
C GLY A 936 8.57 -13.02 -80.68
N THR A 937 9.56 -12.27 -81.15
CA THR A 937 9.85 -12.01 -82.57
C THR A 937 11.24 -12.49 -82.98
N VAL A 938 12.14 -12.67 -82.02
CA VAL A 938 13.52 -13.14 -82.22
C VAL A 938 13.74 -14.40 -81.36
N PRO A 939 13.63 -15.61 -81.93
CA PRO A 939 13.74 -16.86 -81.18
C PRO A 939 15.18 -17.18 -80.71
N THR A 940 16.15 -16.33 -81.04
CA THR A 940 17.57 -16.49 -80.68
C THR A 940 18.01 -15.58 -79.53
N ALA A 941 17.11 -14.75 -78.99
CA ALA A 941 17.41 -13.95 -77.81
C ALA A 941 17.53 -14.83 -76.57
N VAL A 942 18.37 -14.42 -75.63
CA VAL A 942 18.56 -15.06 -74.32
C VAL A 942 18.20 -14.05 -73.26
N ARG A 943 17.37 -14.45 -72.30
CA ARG A 943 17.11 -13.64 -71.11
C ARG A 943 17.79 -14.30 -69.91
N ASN A 944 18.64 -13.54 -69.22
CA ASN A 944 19.34 -14.01 -68.03
C ASN A 944 18.62 -13.53 -66.77
N ALA A 945 18.64 -14.34 -65.73
CA ALA A 945 18.29 -13.91 -64.38
C ALA A 945 19.15 -12.70 -64.01
N GLN A 946 18.55 -11.76 -63.27
CA GLN A 946 19.29 -10.61 -62.75
C GLN A 946 19.68 -10.89 -61.30
N LEU A 947 20.54 -11.89 -61.16
CA LEU A 947 21.19 -12.29 -59.92
C LEU A 947 22.72 -12.30 -60.15
N PRO A 948 23.55 -11.96 -59.16
CA PRO A 948 25.02 -11.95 -59.25
C PRO A 948 25.65 -13.34 -59.43
#